data_AF-A0A8S9TJZ4-F1
#
_entry.id   AF-A0A8S9TJZ4-F1
#
_cell.length_a   1.000
_cell.length_b   1.000
_cell.length_c   1.000
_cell.angle_alpha   90.00
_cell.angle_beta   90.00
_cell.angle_gamma   90.00
#
_symmetry.space_group_name_H-M   'P 1'
#
loop_
_entity.id
_entity.type
_entity.pdbx_description
1 polymer ?
#
loop_
_entity_poly.entity_id
_entity_poly.type
_entity_poly.pdbx_seq_one_letter_code
_entity_poly.pdbx_strand_id
1 'polypeptide(L)'
;MPNVESLAPAQAIALEEWMSKGGRLIASGPVGSVSAPGVRQLLRTLLGGYWGFSLENAQQLQLPSKQKIQVWADKKELFGKIRGGVVVPDELATTQTAAVWDSKDSPVAVVATDRSTFFGWRWGVDAVASPELDTAWLQTSVNRFLKKPTTAPSRVKGGSGTCSPTVATLPSTSGIRDTRGQTTSSSTSSKTSPTPPLPTAPSPSSAPLSLLRQSPQWGEPPYGAGSPTPPINIAPTPKSDEAIDQLEQRVRFNVDPYSQSPISSSDAIALQHELENLIGRVESSRLSASVINGNTNAAQAAKAQQTEVASTTPGSLVSNPEQVIDNARAVAKNLPQLIAQKNYALARQQWQIARANLWKQFPLDQRLAPPEIRSVWLDRGTIVRAKNEQGLAVIFDKFAQAGINTVFFETVNAGYTIYPSKIAPQQNPLVRGWDPLESAVKLAHERGIELHAWVWAFAAGNRNHNKLLNLNPEYPGPVLAAHPDWAGYDNRGQMIPAGQGKPFFDPANPQLRQYLLNLYEEIVTHYNVDGLQLDYIRYPFQDPSANRTYGYGKAAREQFQQQTGVDPANISPKDRELWQKWTEFRTSQINTFVAQLSKQLREKRPNLILSAAVFPLQEQERIQKLQQQWEVWAKNGDIDLIVPMTYALETARFDRLAQPWIRSSQLGSALLVPGIRLLSLPTVGAFDQIQLLRDLPVIGYALFAAENFGNDLHKVFSATQGSVQPKPQELIPHRQPFQTAAIRYSALQREWKFLFQNNKLPMSSTTLATFHSQANIVQSALDRLAKEPNSSNLLAAKAVLTRFVSQFRILMRAPSQDNLYQIKVWENRLTTIDRLLRYGERAQVRK
;
A
#
# COMPACT_ATOMS: atom_id res chain seq x y z
N MET A 1 -29.44 13.20 -1.81
CA MET A 1 -28.34 13.71 -0.99
C MET A 1 -27.88 15.07 -1.54
N PRO A 2 -28.55 16.16 -1.17
CA PRO A 2 -28.06 17.50 -1.48
C PRO A 2 -26.85 17.85 -0.61
N ASN A 3 -25.79 18.37 -1.24
CA ASN A 3 -24.70 19.13 -0.61
C ASN A 3 -23.91 18.40 0.49
N VAL A 4 -23.92 17.05 0.54
CA VAL A 4 -23.32 16.27 1.64
C VAL A 4 -21.80 16.12 1.47
N GLU A 5 -21.02 17.13 1.84
CA GLU A 5 -19.56 17.19 1.59
C GLU A 5 -18.75 16.13 2.36
N SER A 6 -19.26 15.68 3.51
CA SER A 6 -18.58 14.69 4.38
C SER A 6 -19.50 13.53 4.74
N LEU A 7 -18.98 12.31 4.64
CA LEU A 7 -19.57 11.10 5.21
C LEU A 7 -18.50 10.35 6.02
N ALA A 8 -18.90 9.86 7.19
CA ALA A 8 -18.13 8.87 7.94
C ALA A 8 -18.16 7.50 7.21
N PRO A 9 -17.16 6.62 7.40
CA PRO A 9 -17.13 5.29 6.78
C PRO A 9 -18.42 4.48 6.94
N ALA A 10 -19.00 4.47 8.15
CA ALA A 10 -20.26 3.79 8.42
C ALA A 10 -21.45 4.35 7.61
N GLN A 11 -21.51 5.67 7.38
CA GLN A 11 -22.59 6.30 6.60
C GLN A 11 -22.45 5.97 5.11
N ALA A 12 -21.22 5.95 4.59
CA ALA A 12 -20.97 5.60 3.19
C ALA A 12 -21.21 4.12 2.90
N ILE A 13 -20.88 3.23 3.84
CA ILE A 13 -21.14 1.78 3.70
C ILE A 13 -22.64 1.48 3.90
N ALA A 14 -23.34 2.17 4.79
CA ALA A 14 -24.81 2.07 4.88
C ALA A 14 -25.51 2.52 3.58
N LEU A 15 -24.97 3.54 2.90
CA LEU A 15 -25.44 4.00 1.59
C LEU A 15 -25.17 2.96 0.49
N GLU A 16 -23.98 2.34 0.48
CA GLU A 16 -23.66 1.21 -0.40
C GLU A 16 -24.60 0.03 -0.18
N GLU A 17 -24.80 -0.38 1.07
CA GLU A 17 -25.67 -1.49 1.46
C GLU A 17 -27.12 -1.23 1.01
N TRP A 18 -27.62 0.00 1.20
CA TRP A 18 -28.94 0.41 0.73
C TRP A 18 -29.06 0.39 -0.80
N MET A 19 -28.05 0.88 -1.53
CA MET A 19 -28.04 0.81 -3.00
C MET A 19 -27.91 -0.63 -3.52
N SER A 20 -27.18 -1.52 -2.81
CA SER A 20 -27.08 -2.94 -3.14
C SER A 20 -28.44 -3.65 -3.11
N LYS A 21 -29.32 -3.23 -2.19
CA LYS A 21 -30.69 -3.73 -2.02
C LYS A 21 -31.70 -3.09 -2.98
N GLY A 22 -31.22 -2.43 -4.04
CA GLY A 22 -32.05 -1.79 -5.08
C GLY A 22 -32.33 -0.31 -4.86
N GLY A 23 -31.78 0.30 -3.80
CA GLY A 23 -31.82 1.75 -3.58
C GLY A 23 -31.13 2.51 -4.72
N ARG A 24 -31.62 3.73 -5.01
CA ARG A 24 -31.15 4.57 -6.12
C ARG A 24 -30.90 5.99 -5.66
N LEU A 25 -29.76 6.55 -6.04
CA LEU A 25 -29.20 7.73 -5.42
C LEU A 25 -29.23 8.94 -6.35
N ILE A 26 -29.94 9.98 -5.93
CA ILE A 26 -29.84 11.31 -6.52
C ILE A 26 -29.00 12.19 -5.59
N ALA A 27 -27.94 12.80 -6.11
CA ALA A 27 -26.96 13.56 -5.33
C ALA A 27 -26.60 14.89 -6.03
N SER A 28 -26.26 15.92 -5.26
CA SER A 28 -25.85 17.23 -5.79
C SER A 28 -24.81 17.91 -4.89
N GLY A 29 -23.99 18.78 -5.47
CA GLY A 29 -22.91 19.50 -4.78
C GLY A 29 -21.64 18.66 -4.61
N PRO A 30 -20.65 19.13 -3.83
CA PRO A 30 -19.35 18.45 -3.69
C PRO A 30 -19.40 17.23 -2.76
N VAL A 31 -20.27 16.26 -3.09
CA VAL A 31 -20.61 15.11 -2.24
C VAL A 31 -19.39 14.26 -1.95
N GLY A 32 -19.15 14.03 -0.66
CA GLY A 32 -18.03 13.26 -0.17
C GLY A 32 -16.65 13.93 -0.29
N SER A 33 -16.52 15.10 -0.90
CA SER A 33 -15.23 15.73 -1.25
C SER A 33 -14.22 15.83 -0.10
N VAL A 34 -14.67 16.11 1.13
CA VAL A 34 -13.81 16.22 2.34
C VAL A 34 -13.80 14.95 3.20
N SER A 35 -14.44 13.87 2.75
CA SER A 35 -14.50 12.58 3.47
C SER A 35 -13.15 11.85 3.46
N ALA A 36 -13.00 10.82 4.31
CA ALA A 36 -11.83 9.94 4.32
C ALA A 36 -11.61 9.27 2.94
N PRO A 37 -10.36 9.00 2.50
CA PRO A 37 -10.07 8.53 1.13
C PRO A 37 -10.86 7.30 0.67
N GLY A 38 -11.05 6.31 1.55
CA GLY A 38 -11.86 5.12 1.23
C GLY A 38 -13.35 5.44 1.02
N VAL A 39 -13.89 6.43 1.75
CA VAL A 39 -15.26 6.94 1.52
C VAL A 39 -15.35 7.67 0.19
N ARG A 40 -14.34 8.47 -0.18
CA ARG A 40 -14.33 9.16 -1.48
C ARG A 40 -14.29 8.17 -2.64
N GLN A 41 -13.50 7.10 -2.53
CA GLN A 41 -13.46 6.04 -3.52
C GLN A 41 -14.80 5.29 -3.61
N LEU A 42 -15.42 4.97 -2.49
CA LEU A 42 -16.73 4.31 -2.47
C LEU A 42 -17.80 5.20 -3.10
N LEU A 43 -17.89 6.47 -2.70
CA LEU A 43 -18.85 7.43 -3.26
C LEU A 43 -18.63 7.65 -4.76
N ARG A 44 -17.37 7.71 -5.23
CA ARG A 44 -17.05 7.74 -6.67
C ARG A 44 -17.69 6.57 -7.42
N THR A 45 -17.52 5.34 -6.93
CA THR A 45 -18.11 4.13 -7.52
C THR A 45 -19.64 4.10 -7.42
N LEU A 46 -20.23 4.59 -6.31
CA LEU A 46 -21.69 4.64 -6.13
C LEU A 46 -22.38 5.71 -7.00
N LEU A 47 -21.71 6.83 -7.25
CA LEU A 47 -22.24 7.95 -8.02
C LEU A 47 -21.93 7.86 -9.52
N GLY A 48 -20.89 7.11 -9.92
CA GLY A 48 -20.35 7.09 -11.28
C GLY A 48 -19.37 8.24 -11.57
N GLY A 49 -18.85 8.88 -10.53
CA GLY A 49 -17.98 10.05 -10.64
C GLY A 49 -17.83 10.78 -9.32
N TYR A 50 -16.98 11.80 -9.30
CA TYR A 50 -16.68 12.59 -8.10
C TYR A 50 -16.57 14.08 -8.43
N TRP A 51 -16.74 14.95 -7.43
CA TRP A 51 -16.55 16.38 -7.62
C TRP A 51 -15.06 16.69 -7.85
N GLY A 52 -14.72 17.21 -9.02
CA GLY A 52 -13.35 17.61 -9.35
C GLY A 52 -13.02 18.97 -8.76
N PHE A 53 -13.67 20.02 -9.25
CA PHE A 53 -13.45 21.40 -8.83
C PHE A 53 -14.68 22.27 -9.08
N SER A 54 -14.88 23.30 -8.26
CA SER A 54 -15.93 24.30 -8.48
C SER A 54 -15.57 25.24 -9.63
N LEU A 55 -16.57 25.68 -10.38
CA LEU A 55 -16.48 26.76 -11.36
C LEU A 55 -16.63 28.11 -10.64
N GLU A 56 -15.83 29.10 -11.03
CA GLU A 56 -15.82 30.43 -10.41
C GLU A 56 -17.10 31.22 -10.73
N ASN A 57 -17.55 31.10 -11.97
CA ASN A 57 -18.67 31.83 -12.55
C ASN A 57 -19.86 30.91 -12.86
N ALA A 58 -21.06 31.50 -12.88
CA ALA A 58 -22.28 30.82 -13.32
C ALA A 58 -22.24 30.54 -14.83
N GLN A 59 -22.42 29.28 -15.22
CA GLN A 59 -22.40 28.83 -16.61
C GLN A 59 -23.76 28.29 -17.04
N GLN A 60 -24.01 28.27 -18.34
CA GLN A 60 -25.19 27.62 -18.92
C GLN A 60 -24.98 26.09 -18.95
N LEU A 61 -26.04 25.31 -18.76
CA LEU A 61 -26.01 23.86 -19.03
C LEU A 61 -26.33 23.58 -20.50
N GLN A 62 -25.65 22.59 -21.10
CA GLN A 62 -25.91 22.13 -22.47
C GLN A 62 -25.84 20.59 -22.61
N LEU A 63 -26.30 20.08 -23.76
CA LEU A 63 -26.23 18.66 -24.11
C LEU A 63 -24.81 18.23 -24.55
N PRO A 64 -24.40 16.97 -24.33
CA PRO A 64 -23.08 16.49 -24.77
C PRO A 64 -23.01 16.31 -26.30
N SER A 65 -22.13 17.08 -26.96
CA SER A 65 -22.05 17.15 -28.43
C SER A 65 -21.38 15.95 -29.13
N LYS A 66 -20.79 15.00 -28.38
CA LYS A 66 -20.00 13.88 -28.93
C LYS A 66 -20.32 12.51 -28.30
N GLN A 67 -21.45 12.36 -27.62
CA GLN A 67 -21.87 11.11 -26.96
C GLN A 67 -23.30 10.73 -27.34
N LYS A 68 -23.74 9.50 -27.03
CA LYS A 68 -25.16 9.12 -27.15
C LYS A 68 -25.99 9.96 -26.18
N ILE A 69 -26.72 10.94 -26.73
CA ILE A 69 -27.61 11.83 -25.97
C ILE A 69 -28.57 11.00 -25.12
N GLN A 70 -28.65 11.38 -23.85
CA GLN A 70 -29.54 10.75 -22.89
C GLN A 70 -30.98 11.20 -23.17
N VAL A 71 -31.77 10.37 -23.86
CA VAL A 71 -33.17 10.67 -24.24
C VAL A 71 -34.07 11.04 -23.03
N TRP A 72 -33.69 10.65 -21.81
CA TRP A 72 -34.39 11.05 -20.59
C TRP A 72 -34.03 12.48 -20.11
N ALA A 73 -32.89 13.04 -20.53
CA ALA A 73 -32.38 14.37 -20.19
C ALA A 73 -32.42 15.36 -21.38
N ASP A 74 -32.89 14.94 -22.55
CA ASP A 74 -33.12 15.82 -23.69
C ASP A 74 -34.48 16.54 -23.55
N LYS A 75 -34.48 17.60 -22.74
CA LYS A 75 -35.65 18.47 -22.56
C LYS A 75 -35.25 19.92 -22.26
N LYS A 76 -36.01 20.88 -22.79
CA LYS A 76 -35.66 22.31 -22.72
C LYS A 76 -35.64 22.86 -21.29
N GLU A 77 -36.51 22.38 -20.40
CA GLU A 77 -36.60 22.82 -19.00
C GLU A 77 -35.40 22.43 -18.13
N LEU A 78 -34.45 21.65 -18.65
CA LEU A 78 -33.25 21.19 -17.95
C LEU A 78 -32.02 22.07 -18.22
N PHE A 79 -32.11 23.02 -19.14
CA PHE A 79 -30.97 23.79 -19.64
C PHE A 79 -31.10 25.27 -19.28
N GLY A 80 -30.65 25.62 -18.07
CA GLY A 80 -30.55 27.00 -17.57
C GLY A 80 -29.14 27.37 -17.11
N LYS A 81 -28.98 28.62 -16.69
CA LYS A 81 -27.74 29.15 -16.13
C LYS A 81 -27.68 28.89 -14.64
N ILE A 82 -26.56 28.34 -14.17
CA ILE A 82 -26.40 27.86 -12.78
C ILE A 82 -24.92 27.93 -12.37
N ARG A 83 -24.64 28.07 -11.07
CA ARG A 83 -23.28 28.02 -10.51
C ARG A 83 -22.99 26.60 -10.01
N GLY A 84 -21.78 26.11 -10.21
CA GLY A 84 -21.49 24.70 -9.98
C GLY A 84 -20.01 24.34 -10.00
N GLY A 85 -19.72 23.18 -10.55
CA GLY A 85 -18.43 22.51 -10.56
C GLY A 85 -18.41 21.32 -11.51
N VAL A 86 -17.21 20.93 -11.91
CA VAL A 86 -17.00 19.80 -12.80
C VAL A 86 -17.11 18.50 -12.03
N VAL A 87 -18.01 17.63 -12.47
CA VAL A 87 -18.06 16.24 -12.01
C VAL A 87 -17.15 15.42 -12.92
N VAL A 88 -16.11 14.81 -12.36
CA VAL A 88 -15.21 13.93 -13.11
C VAL A 88 -15.85 12.53 -13.15
N PRO A 89 -16.20 11.98 -14.33
CA PRO A 89 -16.76 10.64 -14.44
C PRO A 89 -15.79 9.55 -13.98
N ASP A 90 -16.32 8.43 -13.51
CA ASP A 90 -15.52 7.22 -13.32
C ASP A 90 -15.50 6.39 -14.62
N GLU A 91 -14.34 5.83 -14.99
CA GLU A 91 -14.09 5.15 -16.29
C GLU A 91 -14.79 3.78 -16.46
N LEU A 92 -15.88 3.56 -15.72
CA LEU A 92 -16.73 2.38 -15.80
C LEU A 92 -17.66 2.48 -17.01
N ALA A 93 -17.82 1.38 -17.75
CA ALA A 93 -18.68 1.32 -18.95
C ALA A 93 -20.19 1.57 -18.68
N THR A 94 -20.60 1.68 -17.41
CA THR A 94 -21.96 2.00 -16.95
C THR A 94 -22.16 3.49 -16.62
N THR A 95 -21.09 4.29 -16.64
CA THR A 95 -21.15 5.75 -16.44
C THR A 95 -21.50 6.46 -17.74
N GLN A 96 -22.46 7.38 -17.72
CA GLN A 96 -22.91 8.15 -18.88
C GLN A 96 -23.07 9.63 -18.51
N THR A 97 -22.65 10.54 -19.40
CA THR A 97 -22.85 11.99 -19.23
C THR A 97 -24.28 12.36 -19.62
N ALA A 98 -24.99 13.10 -18.77
CA ALA A 98 -26.33 13.60 -19.08
C ALA A 98 -26.34 15.07 -19.52
N ALA A 99 -25.44 15.89 -18.97
CA ALA A 99 -25.24 17.29 -19.39
C ALA A 99 -23.79 17.73 -19.13
N VAL A 100 -23.36 18.76 -19.87
CA VAL A 100 -22.05 19.40 -19.75
C VAL A 100 -22.22 20.91 -19.54
N TRP A 101 -21.17 21.55 -19.04
CA TRP A 101 -21.10 23.00 -18.92
C TRP A 101 -20.89 23.66 -20.28
N ASP A 102 -21.56 24.78 -20.52
CA ASP A 102 -21.28 25.68 -21.62
C ASP A 102 -20.09 26.58 -21.27
N SER A 103 -18.91 26.02 -21.49
CA SER A 103 -17.61 26.62 -21.23
C SER A 103 -16.54 25.89 -22.05
N LYS A 104 -15.32 26.45 -22.07
CA LYS A 104 -14.18 25.85 -22.77
C LYS A 104 -14.00 24.38 -22.35
N ASP A 105 -13.74 23.52 -23.34
CA ASP A 105 -13.55 22.07 -23.20
C ASP A 105 -14.81 21.28 -22.75
N SER A 106 -15.97 21.93 -22.66
CA SER A 106 -17.30 21.35 -22.34
C SER A 106 -17.28 20.33 -21.19
N PRO A 107 -16.75 20.69 -19.99
CA PRO A 107 -16.57 19.75 -18.90
C PRO A 107 -17.90 19.25 -18.32
N VAL A 108 -17.88 18.05 -17.74
CA VAL A 108 -19.11 17.35 -17.32
C VAL A 108 -19.80 18.02 -16.13
N ALA A 109 -21.11 18.25 -16.28
CA ALA A 109 -21.98 18.84 -15.27
C ALA A 109 -22.86 17.80 -14.57
N VAL A 110 -23.26 16.73 -15.27
CA VAL A 110 -24.10 15.66 -14.73
C VAL A 110 -23.62 14.30 -15.21
N VAL A 111 -23.33 13.39 -14.27
CA VAL A 111 -23.10 11.97 -14.54
C VAL A 111 -24.28 11.12 -14.08
N ALA A 112 -24.46 9.97 -14.73
CA ALA A 112 -25.53 9.04 -14.47
C ALA A 112 -25.04 7.59 -14.61
N THR A 113 -25.49 6.71 -13.71
CA THR A 113 -25.41 5.25 -13.84
C THR A 113 -26.81 4.66 -13.72
N ASP A 114 -26.98 3.35 -13.90
CA ASP A 114 -28.29 2.69 -13.73
C ASP A 114 -28.90 2.85 -12.32
N ARG A 115 -28.08 3.20 -11.31
CA ARG A 115 -28.52 3.43 -9.92
C ARG A 115 -28.31 4.85 -9.41
N SER A 116 -27.65 5.74 -10.16
CA SER A 116 -27.32 7.10 -9.70
C SER A 116 -27.59 8.18 -10.75
N THR A 117 -27.90 9.39 -10.26
CA THR A 117 -27.67 10.65 -10.99
C THR A 117 -26.96 11.62 -10.04
N PHE A 118 -25.88 12.24 -10.49
CA PHE A 118 -25.04 13.13 -9.67
C PHE A 118 -24.81 14.48 -10.38
N PHE A 119 -25.22 15.56 -9.71
CA PHE A 119 -25.26 16.92 -10.22
C PHE A 119 -24.09 17.79 -9.73
N GLY A 120 -23.44 18.48 -10.66
CA GLY A 120 -22.33 19.38 -10.44
C GLY A 120 -22.68 20.76 -9.84
N TRP A 121 -23.79 20.93 -9.13
CA TRP A 121 -24.16 22.20 -8.50
C TRP A 121 -24.78 22.03 -7.12
N ARG A 122 -24.79 23.09 -6.32
CA ARG A 122 -25.30 23.03 -4.93
C ARG A 122 -26.80 23.38 -4.89
N TRP A 123 -27.65 22.38 -4.75
CA TRP A 123 -29.11 22.57 -4.67
C TRP A 123 -29.50 23.55 -3.56
N GLY A 124 -30.21 24.62 -3.93
CA GLY A 124 -30.76 25.63 -3.02
C GLY A 124 -29.77 26.50 -2.24
N VAL A 125 -28.48 26.59 -2.63
CA VAL A 125 -27.45 27.30 -1.84
C VAL A 125 -27.00 28.65 -2.43
N ASP A 126 -26.97 28.81 -3.75
CA ASP A 126 -26.35 29.99 -4.38
C ASP A 126 -27.31 30.98 -5.06
N ALA A 127 -28.61 30.66 -5.11
CA ALA A 127 -29.67 31.43 -5.78
C ALA A 127 -29.41 31.76 -7.27
N VAL A 128 -28.42 31.11 -7.89
CA VAL A 128 -28.21 31.14 -9.35
C VAL A 128 -29.07 30.04 -10.00
N ALA A 129 -29.18 28.90 -9.34
CA ALA A 129 -30.19 27.90 -9.65
C ALA A 129 -31.60 28.47 -9.46
N SER A 130 -32.45 28.41 -10.49
CA SER A 130 -33.88 28.68 -10.30
C SER A 130 -34.56 27.46 -9.65
N PRO A 131 -35.57 27.65 -8.76
CA PRO A 131 -36.30 26.53 -8.16
C PRO A 131 -36.94 25.59 -9.20
N GLU A 132 -37.34 26.13 -10.34
CA GLU A 132 -37.94 25.41 -11.46
C GLU A 132 -36.91 24.50 -12.15
N LEU A 133 -35.68 24.98 -12.35
CA LEU A 133 -34.58 24.22 -12.95
C LEU A 133 -34.15 23.04 -12.05
N ASP A 134 -33.99 23.28 -10.74
CA ASP A 134 -33.68 22.22 -9.78
C ASP A 134 -34.83 21.21 -9.67
N THR A 135 -36.08 21.69 -9.70
CA THR A 135 -37.28 20.84 -9.72
C THR A 135 -37.34 19.98 -10.99
N ALA A 136 -37.05 20.55 -12.16
CA ALA A 136 -37.06 19.84 -13.44
C ALA A 136 -36.02 18.72 -13.48
N TRP A 137 -34.80 18.97 -12.99
CA TRP A 137 -33.73 17.95 -12.90
C TRP A 137 -34.06 16.85 -11.89
N LEU A 138 -34.61 17.20 -10.73
CA LEU A 138 -35.06 16.24 -9.72
C LEU A 138 -36.20 15.36 -10.25
N GLN A 139 -37.29 15.95 -10.74
CA GLN A 139 -38.43 15.23 -11.32
C GLN A 139 -37.98 14.31 -12.46
N THR A 140 -37.13 14.80 -13.35
CA THR A 140 -36.63 14.02 -14.49
C THR A 140 -35.78 12.83 -14.04
N SER A 141 -34.93 13.01 -13.02
CA SER A 141 -34.11 11.91 -12.48
C SER A 141 -34.90 10.90 -11.65
N VAL A 142 -35.98 11.32 -10.98
CA VAL A 142 -36.94 10.40 -10.34
C VAL A 142 -37.70 9.61 -11.41
N ASN A 143 -38.23 10.28 -12.44
CA ASN A 143 -38.96 9.63 -13.55
C ASN A 143 -38.09 8.65 -14.35
N ARG A 144 -36.80 8.95 -14.54
CA ARG A 144 -35.78 8.03 -15.09
C ARG A 144 -35.75 6.70 -14.32
N PHE A 145 -35.91 6.74 -13.00
CA PHE A 145 -35.91 5.52 -12.18
C PHE A 145 -37.28 4.81 -12.12
N LEU A 146 -38.40 5.53 -12.24
CA LEU A 146 -39.74 4.95 -12.18
C LEU A 146 -40.15 4.17 -13.45
N LYS A 147 -39.58 4.49 -14.61
CA LYS A 147 -39.82 3.75 -15.86
C LYS A 147 -39.13 2.37 -15.85
N LYS A 148 -39.87 1.34 -15.44
CA LYS A 148 -39.44 -0.07 -15.32
C LYS A 148 -39.42 -0.79 -16.68
N PRO A 149 -38.46 -1.73 -16.91
CA PRO A 149 -38.73 -2.93 -17.70
C PRO A 149 -39.76 -3.82 -16.99
N THR A 150 -40.60 -4.52 -17.74
CA THR A 150 -41.92 -5.01 -17.31
C THR A 150 -41.92 -6.24 -16.38
N THR A 151 -40.77 -6.73 -15.91
CA THR A 151 -40.61 -8.10 -15.38
C THR A 151 -40.19 -8.24 -13.92
N ALA A 152 -40.03 -7.15 -13.17
CA ALA A 152 -39.69 -7.21 -11.74
C ALA A 152 -40.96 -7.19 -10.85
N PRO A 153 -41.10 -8.11 -9.86
CA PRO A 153 -42.32 -8.26 -9.05
C PRO A 153 -42.66 -7.02 -8.20
N SER A 154 -43.93 -6.95 -7.77
CA SER A 154 -44.52 -5.77 -7.09
C SER A 154 -44.50 -5.82 -5.56
N ARG A 155 -44.09 -6.94 -4.94
CA ARG A 155 -43.91 -7.07 -3.48
C ARG A 155 -42.65 -7.87 -3.15
N VAL A 156 -41.89 -7.42 -2.16
CA VAL A 156 -40.81 -8.20 -1.53
C VAL A 156 -41.45 -9.21 -0.57
N LYS A 157 -41.13 -10.48 -0.72
CA LYS A 157 -41.65 -11.56 0.14
C LYS A 157 -41.07 -11.36 1.56
N GLY A 158 -41.93 -10.99 2.53
CA GLY A 158 -41.51 -10.65 3.91
C GLY A 158 -41.47 -9.16 4.24
N GLY A 159 -41.88 -8.25 3.34
CA GLY A 159 -42.05 -6.82 3.68
C GLY A 159 -43.23 -6.57 4.64
N SER A 160 -43.08 -5.62 5.58
CA SER A 160 -44.14 -5.27 6.55
C SER A 160 -45.38 -4.70 5.86
N GLY A 161 -46.56 -5.13 6.33
CA GLY A 161 -47.85 -4.59 5.88
C GLY A 161 -48.13 -3.13 6.27
N THR A 162 -47.32 -2.53 7.15
CA THR A 162 -47.47 -1.14 7.61
C THR A 162 -46.79 -0.10 6.69
N CYS A 163 -46.01 -0.53 5.70
CA CYS A 163 -45.32 0.39 4.78
C CYS A 163 -46.23 0.89 3.65
N SER A 164 -47.04 1.92 3.93
CA SER A 164 -47.80 2.65 2.90
C SER A 164 -46.95 3.74 2.23
N PRO A 165 -46.98 3.92 0.90
CA PRO A 165 -46.17 4.91 0.18
C PRO A 165 -46.80 6.31 0.20
N THR A 166 -47.04 6.88 1.39
CA THR A 166 -47.65 8.20 1.53
C THR A 166 -46.66 9.30 1.14
N VAL A 167 -46.85 9.91 -0.03
CA VAL A 167 -46.16 11.14 -0.43
C VAL A 167 -46.66 12.30 0.44
N ALA A 168 -45.75 13.04 1.08
CA ALA A 168 -46.10 14.20 1.88
C ALA A 168 -46.57 15.37 0.99
N THR A 169 -47.74 15.91 1.28
CA THR A 169 -48.29 17.10 0.61
C THR A 169 -47.60 18.39 1.06
N LEU A 170 -47.42 19.33 0.13
CA LEU A 170 -46.87 20.66 0.41
C LEU A 170 -47.86 21.55 1.19
N PRO A 171 -47.41 22.35 2.18
CA PRO A 171 -48.21 23.41 2.77
C PRO A 171 -48.50 24.53 1.75
N SER A 172 -49.72 25.05 1.74
CA SER A 172 -50.13 26.16 0.87
C SER A 172 -49.79 27.53 1.48
N THR A 173 -49.36 28.47 0.64
CA THR A 173 -49.02 29.85 1.05
C THR A 173 -50.20 30.82 0.94
N SER A 174 -50.67 31.33 2.07
CA SER A 174 -51.62 32.46 2.17
C SER A 174 -51.62 33.02 3.60
N GLY A 175 -51.48 34.32 3.87
CA GLY A 175 -51.19 35.44 2.98
C GLY A 175 -51.12 36.78 3.75
N ILE A 176 -50.40 37.75 3.17
CA ILE A 176 -50.43 39.23 3.37
C ILE A 176 -51.16 39.78 4.62
N ARG A 177 -50.44 40.41 5.56
CA ARG A 177 -50.58 41.88 5.82
C ARG A 177 -49.46 42.50 6.66
N ASP A 178 -49.33 43.82 6.47
CA ASP A 178 -48.36 44.77 7.03
C ASP A 178 -49.09 45.73 7.99
N THR A 179 -48.45 46.09 9.10
CA THR A 179 -48.81 47.27 9.91
C THR A 179 -47.58 47.84 10.64
N ARG A 180 -47.50 49.18 10.66
CA ARG A 180 -46.42 49.98 11.28
C ARG A 180 -46.78 50.44 12.69
N GLY A 181 -45.77 50.75 13.50
CA GLY A 181 -45.88 51.52 14.76
C GLY A 181 -44.63 51.33 15.64
N GLN A 182 -43.59 52.15 15.52
CA GLN A 182 -43.38 53.47 16.16
C GLN A 182 -43.07 53.44 17.67
N THR A 183 -41.92 54.06 18.03
CA THR A 183 -41.62 54.73 19.33
C THR A 183 -41.64 53.84 20.60
N THR A 184 -40.96 54.07 21.71
CA THR A 184 -39.85 54.92 22.25
C THR A 184 -39.48 54.23 23.59
N SER A 185 -38.37 54.36 24.31
CA SER A 185 -37.19 55.24 24.40
C SER A 185 -36.34 54.71 25.58
N SER A 186 -35.15 55.28 25.83
CA SER A 186 -34.49 55.42 27.17
C SER A 186 -34.09 54.16 27.99
N SER A 187 -32.94 54.12 28.69
CA SER A 187 -31.74 54.99 28.68
C SER A 187 -30.63 54.45 29.60
N THR A 188 -29.35 54.63 29.21
CA THR A 188 -28.13 54.93 30.06
C THR A 188 -27.82 54.10 31.34
N SER A 189 -26.57 53.79 31.72
CA SER A 189 -25.23 54.36 31.44
C SER A 189 -24.14 53.25 31.62
N SER A 190 -22.97 53.22 30.94
CA SER A 190 -21.79 54.15 30.90
C SER A 190 -20.95 54.13 32.19
N LYS A 191 -19.61 53.95 32.25
CA LYS A 191 -18.48 53.80 31.28
C LYS A 191 -17.47 52.72 31.83
N THR A 192 -16.15 52.58 31.62
CA THR A 192 -15.02 53.40 31.06
C THR A 192 -13.81 52.49 30.64
N SER A 193 -12.61 53.06 30.43
CA SER A 193 -11.28 52.44 30.12
C SER A 193 -10.18 53.42 30.65
N PRO A 194 -8.82 53.28 30.50
CA PRO A 194 -7.99 52.37 29.68
C PRO A 194 -6.66 51.81 30.33
N THR A 195 -5.73 51.31 29.49
CA THR A 195 -4.33 50.82 29.68
C THR A 195 -3.26 51.95 29.69
N PRO A 196 -1.89 51.75 29.74
CA PRO A 196 -0.98 50.57 29.74
C PRO A 196 -0.05 50.58 31.02
N PRO A 197 1.31 50.29 31.12
CA PRO A 197 2.38 49.77 30.23
C PRO A 197 3.38 48.72 30.88
N LEU A 198 4.69 48.82 30.59
CA LEU A 198 5.89 48.04 31.02
C LEU A 198 7.08 49.05 31.25
N PRO A 199 8.42 48.73 31.48
CA PRO A 199 9.21 47.47 31.38
C PRO A 199 10.32 47.24 32.49
N THR A 200 11.22 46.24 32.29
CA THR A 200 12.71 46.19 32.55
C THR A 200 13.31 44.93 33.25
N ALA A 201 14.63 44.73 33.07
CA ALA A 201 15.56 43.69 33.58
C ALA A 201 17.02 44.28 33.49
N PRO A 202 18.14 43.74 34.08
CA PRO A 202 18.55 42.32 34.20
C PRO A 202 19.33 41.93 35.51
N SER A 203 20.21 40.91 35.43
CA SER A 203 20.98 40.14 36.47
C SER A 203 22.29 40.85 36.98
N PRO A 204 23.29 40.26 37.72
CA PRO A 204 23.64 38.83 38.01
C PRO A 204 24.19 38.48 39.45
N SER A 205 24.60 37.21 39.70
CA SER A 205 25.53 36.79 40.79
C SER A 205 26.21 35.41 40.55
N SER A 206 27.34 35.14 41.21
CA SER A 206 28.29 33.98 41.13
C SER A 206 27.91 32.76 42.01
N ALA A 207 28.05 31.47 41.61
CA ALA A 207 29.25 30.57 41.50
C ALA A 207 29.76 29.97 42.85
N PRO A 208 30.58 28.88 42.94
CA PRO A 208 31.11 27.96 41.90
C PRO A 208 31.09 26.42 42.22
N LEU A 209 31.54 25.61 41.26
CA LEU A 209 32.23 24.29 41.31
C LEU A 209 32.14 23.32 42.53
N SER A 210 31.89 22.03 42.24
CA SER A 210 32.79 20.93 42.65
C SER A 210 32.61 19.66 41.78
N LEU A 211 33.67 18.86 41.67
CA LEU A 211 33.72 17.56 40.96
C LEU A 211 33.76 16.42 41.98
N LEU A 212 33.13 15.27 41.67
CA LEU A 212 33.60 13.97 42.18
C LEU A 212 33.12 12.81 41.30
N ARG A 213 34.05 11.93 40.91
CA ARG A 213 33.74 10.62 40.30
C ARG A 213 33.47 9.61 41.41
N GLN A 214 32.41 8.80 41.29
CA GLN A 214 32.41 7.43 41.81
C GLN A 214 31.62 6.50 40.87
N SER A 215 31.98 5.22 40.88
CA SER A 215 31.29 4.14 40.17
C SER A 215 31.14 2.93 41.09
N PRO A 216 29.96 2.32 41.17
CA PRO A 216 29.80 0.89 41.41
C PRO A 216 29.30 0.23 40.10
N GLN A 217 29.88 -0.85 39.57
CA GLN A 217 30.18 -2.16 40.17
C GLN A 217 28.91 -3.02 40.34
N TRP A 218 28.90 -4.17 39.66
CA TRP A 218 27.76 -5.09 39.58
C TRP A 218 27.72 -6.05 40.78
N GLY A 219 26.51 -6.48 41.16
CA GLY A 219 26.28 -7.56 42.12
C GLY A 219 24.93 -8.23 41.89
N GLU A 220 24.88 -9.56 41.96
CA GLU A 220 23.65 -10.35 41.88
C GLU A 220 23.06 -10.61 43.28
N PRO A 221 21.72 -10.58 43.43
CA PRO A 221 21.00 -11.23 44.52
C PRO A 221 20.25 -12.52 44.05
N PRO A 222 19.94 -13.46 44.96
CA PRO A 222 19.78 -14.89 44.61
C PRO A 222 18.33 -15.37 44.35
N TYR A 223 18.23 -16.62 43.91
CA TYR A 223 16.98 -17.38 43.75
C TYR A 223 16.17 -17.49 45.07
N GLY A 224 14.86 -17.24 44.98
CA GLY A 224 13.85 -17.49 46.02
C GLY A 224 12.50 -17.81 45.39
N ALA A 225 11.66 -18.61 46.07
CA ALA A 225 10.53 -19.29 45.44
C ALA A 225 9.16 -18.60 45.59
N GLY A 226 8.37 -18.66 44.52
CA GLY A 226 6.91 -18.88 44.58
C GLY A 226 6.01 -17.79 45.19
N SER A 227 5.55 -16.85 44.36
CA SER A 227 4.27 -16.14 44.56
C SER A 227 3.69 -15.64 43.21
N PRO A 228 2.37 -15.41 43.08
CA PRO A 228 1.75 -15.13 41.79
C PRO A 228 2.16 -13.77 41.20
N THR A 229 2.59 -13.75 39.95
CA THR A 229 2.90 -12.51 39.22
C THR A 229 1.63 -11.68 38.98
N PRO A 230 1.60 -10.38 39.33
CA PRO A 230 0.59 -9.44 38.83
C PRO A 230 0.58 -9.41 37.28
N PRO A 231 -0.52 -8.98 36.64
CA PRO A 231 -0.58 -8.88 35.18
C PRO A 231 0.54 -7.97 34.66
N ILE A 232 1.26 -8.45 33.64
CA ILE A 232 2.38 -7.73 33.03
C ILE A 232 1.84 -6.43 32.42
N ASN A 233 2.07 -5.32 33.12
CA ASN A 233 1.69 -4.00 32.66
C ASN A 233 2.67 -3.56 31.57
N ILE A 234 2.40 -3.96 30.33
CA ILE A 234 3.24 -3.66 29.16
C ILE A 234 3.34 -2.15 29.04
N ALA A 235 4.50 -1.60 29.41
CA ALA A 235 4.77 -0.17 29.28
C ALA A 235 4.50 0.25 27.83
N PRO A 236 3.73 1.33 27.59
CA PRO A 236 3.35 1.71 26.24
C PRO A 236 4.62 1.99 25.42
N THR A 237 4.81 1.21 24.34
CA THR A 237 5.90 1.41 23.38
C THR A 237 5.97 2.89 23.00
N PRO A 238 7.15 3.54 23.06
CA PRO A 238 7.28 4.95 22.75
C PRO A 238 6.63 5.27 21.41
N LYS A 239 5.72 6.26 21.41
CA LYS A 239 5.12 6.74 20.17
C LYS A 239 6.21 7.41 19.35
N SER A 240 6.76 6.68 18.40
CA SER A 240 7.58 7.26 17.34
C SER A 240 6.69 8.19 16.51
N ASP A 241 7.15 9.44 16.35
CA ASP A 241 6.51 10.41 15.47
C ASP A 241 6.76 10.10 13.99
N GLU A 242 7.70 9.18 13.67
CA GLU A 242 8.02 8.86 12.28
C GLU A 242 6.79 8.36 11.52
N ALA A 243 6.59 8.91 10.33
CA ALA A 243 5.39 8.66 9.54
C ALA A 243 5.20 7.17 9.14
N ILE A 244 6.26 6.36 9.21
CA ILE A 244 6.19 4.90 8.98
C ILE A 244 5.54 4.18 10.17
N ASP A 245 5.79 4.63 11.40
CA ASP A 245 5.11 4.14 12.61
C ASP A 245 3.69 4.71 12.72
N GLN A 246 3.45 5.92 12.19
CA GLN A 246 2.10 6.48 12.04
C GLN A 246 1.22 5.75 11.01
N LEU A 247 1.79 4.88 10.15
CA LEU A 247 1.02 4.00 9.28
C LEU A 247 0.55 2.72 10.00
N GLU A 248 1.37 2.23 10.94
CA GLU A 248 1.08 1.04 11.77
C GLU A 248 -0.05 1.30 12.77
N GLN A 249 -0.06 2.46 13.44
CA GLN A 249 -1.02 2.76 14.52
C GLN A 249 -2.49 2.91 14.07
N ARG A 250 -2.79 2.93 12.77
CA ARG A 250 -4.15 3.21 12.25
C ARG A 250 -4.94 1.92 12.00
N VAL A 251 -5.77 1.59 13.00
CA VAL A 251 -6.69 0.44 13.06
C VAL A 251 -5.95 -0.90 13.16
N ARG A 252 -5.61 -1.30 14.39
CA ARG A 252 -5.48 -2.73 14.72
C ARG A 252 -6.85 -3.38 14.57
N PHE A 253 -6.91 -4.59 14.03
CA PHE A 253 -8.10 -5.45 14.12
C PHE A 253 -8.17 -6.11 15.51
N ASN A 254 -8.21 -5.28 16.55
CA ASN A 254 -8.30 -5.67 17.95
C ASN A 254 -9.72 -6.20 18.23
N VAL A 255 -9.98 -7.41 17.74
CA VAL A 255 -11.12 -8.24 18.14
C VAL A 255 -10.88 -8.64 19.60
N ASP A 256 -11.60 -8.03 20.53
CA ASP A 256 -11.65 -8.49 21.91
C ASP A 256 -12.67 -9.65 22.01
N PRO A 257 -12.25 -10.90 22.28
CA PRO A 257 -13.16 -12.04 22.33
C PRO A 257 -14.30 -11.90 23.35
N TYR A 258 -14.11 -11.13 24.42
CA TYR A 258 -15.11 -11.00 25.50
C TYR A 258 -15.94 -9.73 25.38
N SER A 259 -15.57 -8.82 24.47
CA SER A 259 -16.34 -7.62 24.18
C SER A 259 -17.75 -7.94 23.66
N GLN A 260 -18.75 -7.44 24.37
CA GLN A 260 -20.14 -7.38 23.93
C GLN A 260 -20.47 -6.10 23.14
N SER A 261 -19.47 -5.25 22.84
CA SER A 261 -19.69 -4.03 22.06
C SER A 261 -20.22 -4.38 20.66
N PRO A 262 -21.21 -3.65 20.11
CA PRO A 262 -21.76 -3.96 18.79
C PRO A 262 -20.69 -4.09 17.69
N ILE A 263 -20.89 -5.05 16.79
CA ILE A 263 -20.11 -5.18 15.55
C ILE A 263 -20.88 -4.43 14.46
N SER A 264 -20.26 -3.47 13.78
CA SER A 264 -20.92 -2.74 12.68
C SER A 264 -21.08 -3.64 11.44
N SER A 265 -22.00 -3.33 10.52
CA SER A 265 -22.13 -4.06 9.24
C SER A 265 -20.79 -4.14 8.49
N SER A 266 -20.02 -3.04 8.50
CA SER A 266 -18.69 -2.98 7.90
C SER A 266 -17.66 -3.89 8.57
N ASP A 267 -17.69 -4.00 9.90
CA ASP A 267 -16.79 -4.91 10.63
C ASP A 267 -17.23 -6.37 10.46
N ALA A 268 -18.53 -6.64 10.39
CA ALA A 268 -19.09 -7.97 10.14
C ALA A 268 -18.63 -8.51 8.78
N ILE A 269 -18.77 -7.71 7.71
CA ILE A 269 -18.31 -8.04 6.36
C ILE A 269 -16.79 -8.23 6.34
N ALA A 270 -16.02 -7.37 7.02
CA ALA A 270 -14.57 -7.48 7.10
C ALA A 270 -14.08 -8.73 7.85
N LEU A 271 -14.77 -9.12 8.95
CA LEU A 271 -14.49 -10.37 9.68
C LEU A 271 -14.78 -11.58 8.81
N GLN A 272 -15.95 -11.63 8.15
CA GLN A 272 -16.32 -12.71 7.24
C GLN A 272 -15.29 -12.84 6.10
N HIS A 273 -15.03 -11.76 5.36
CA HIS A 273 -14.11 -11.80 4.22
C HIS A 273 -12.66 -12.11 4.61
N GLU A 274 -12.15 -11.68 5.77
CA GLU A 274 -10.80 -12.08 6.16
C GLU A 274 -10.73 -13.56 6.59
N LEU A 275 -11.80 -14.13 7.13
CA LEU A 275 -11.86 -15.56 7.40
C LEU A 275 -11.95 -16.37 6.09
N GLU A 276 -12.76 -15.93 5.13
CA GLU A 276 -12.84 -16.50 3.77
C GLU A 276 -11.49 -16.41 3.03
N ASN A 277 -10.80 -15.27 3.12
CA ASN A 277 -9.47 -15.09 2.54
C ASN A 277 -8.42 -15.97 3.22
N LEU A 278 -8.45 -16.13 4.55
CA LEU A 278 -7.51 -17.00 5.26
C LEU A 278 -7.74 -18.48 4.92
N ILE A 279 -9.00 -18.91 4.78
CA ILE A 279 -9.34 -20.24 4.25
C ILE A 279 -8.70 -20.43 2.86
N GLY A 280 -8.85 -19.44 1.99
CA GLY A 280 -8.22 -19.42 0.66
C GLY A 280 -6.69 -19.50 0.68
N ARG A 281 -6.02 -18.74 1.57
CA ARG A 281 -4.55 -18.77 1.74
C ARG A 281 -4.06 -20.13 2.25
N VAL A 282 -4.78 -20.73 3.21
CA VAL A 282 -4.49 -22.09 3.70
C VAL A 282 -4.66 -23.13 2.59
N GLU A 283 -5.76 -23.10 1.85
CA GLU A 283 -6.00 -23.99 0.71
C GLU A 283 -4.92 -23.84 -0.37
N SER A 284 -4.56 -22.62 -0.76
CA SER A 284 -3.52 -22.37 -1.76
C SER A 284 -2.14 -22.85 -1.31
N SER A 285 -1.76 -22.60 -0.06
CA SER A 285 -0.48 -23.08 0.49
C SER A 285 -0.38 -24.61 0.46
N ARG A 286 -1.45 -25.32 0.87
CA ARG A 286 -1.50 -26.81 0.89
C ARG A 286 -1.52 -27.40 -0.52
N LEU A 287 -2.21 -26.75 -1.46
CA LEU A 287 -2.21 -27.13 -2.88
C LEU A 287 -0.81 -26.99 -3.49
N SER A 288 -0.17 -25.83 -3.33
CA SER A 288 1.19 -25.58 -3.82
C SER A 288 2.21 -26.54 -3.18
N ALA A 289 2.12 -26.80 -1.87
CA ALA A 289 2.96 -27.76 -1.15
C ALA A 289 2.86 -29.18 -1.73
N SER A 290 1.63 -29.68 -1.91
CA SER A 290 1.36 -31.03 -2.45
C SER A 290 1.94 -31.21 -3.85
N VAL A 291 1.86 -30.16 -4.67
CA VAL A 291 2.34 -30.11 -6.06
C VAL A 291 3.85 -29.95 -6.19
N ILE A 292 4.50 -29.24 -5.26
CA ILE A 292 5.95 -28.97 -5.30
C ILE A 292 6.74 -30.16 -4.76
N ASN A 293 6.25 -30.84 -3.72
CA ASN A 293 6.94 -31.97 -3.09
C ASN A 293 6.58 -33.32 -3.73
N GLY A 294 5.87 -33.34 -4.87
CA GLY A 294 5.59 -34.54 -5.65
C GLY A 294 4.48 -35.45 -5.12
N ASN A 295 3.76 -35.05 -4.06
CA ASN A 295 2.66 -35.80 -3.46
C ASN A 295 1.37 -35.71 -4.30
N THR A 296 1.40 -36.20 -5.54
CA THR A 296 0.23 -36.21 -6.45
C THR A 296 -0.81 -37.26 -6.08
N ASN A 297 -0.49 -38.19 -5.17
CA ASN A 297 -1.39 -39.22 -4.67
C ASN A 297 -1.94 -38.84 -3.29
N ALA A 298 -3.26 -38.63 -3.18
CA ALA A 298 -3.92 -38.26 -1.92
C ALA A 298 -3.64 -39.24 -0.78
N ALA A 299 -3.51 -40.55 -1.08
CA ALA A 299 -3.20 -41.60 -0.12
C ALA A 299 -1.78 -41.53 0.48
N GLN A 300 -0.83 -40.84 -0.18
CA GLN A 300 0.52 -40.62 0.35
C GLN A 300 0.61 -39.31 1.14
N ALA A 301 -0.07 -38.25 0.69
CA ALA A 301 -0.20 -37.01 1.45
C ALA A 301 -0.77 -37.24 2.86
N ALA A 302 -1.80 -38.08 2.98
CA ALA A 302 -2.40 -38.45 4.27
C ALA A 302 -1.46 -39.23 5.21
N LYS A 303 -0.46 -39.96 4.69
CA LYS A 303 0.55 -40.66 5.51
C LYS A 303 1.71 -39.77 5.93
N ALA A 304 2.12 -38.83 5.08
CA ALA A 304 3.19 -37.88 5.40
C ALA A 304 2.86 -37.05 6.66
N GLN A 305 1.59 -36.66 6.83
CA GLN A 305 1.14 -35.83 7.96
C GLN A 305 1.09 -36.55 9.33
N GLN A 306 1.48 -37.82 9.43
CA GLN A 306 1.50 -38.56 10.72
C GLN A 306 2.88 -38.61 11.41
N THR A 307 3.92 -38.01 10.82
CA THR A 307 5.29 -38.13 11.35
C THR A 307 5.78 -36.78 11.89
N GLU A 308 6.05 -36.74 13.20
CA GLU A 308 6.79 -35.70 13.95
C GLU A 308 6.25 -34.25 13.97
N VAL A 309 5.28 -34.00 14.86
CA VAL A 309 5.19 -32.72 15.60
C VAL A 309 5.27 -33.00 17.11
N ALA A 310 6.45 -33.43 17.56
CA ALA A 310 6.67 -33.97 18.89
C ALA A 310 7.15 -32.94 19.94
N SER A 311 6.40 -31.84 20.16
CA SER A 311 6.39 -31.15 21.47
C SER A 311 5.38 -29.99 21.55
N THR A 312 4.23 -30.20 22.20
CA THR A 312 3.83 -29.51 23.45
C THR A 312 2.43 -29.98 23.88
N THR A 313 2.29 -30.36 25.15
CA THR A 313 1.03 -30.73 25.82
C THR A 313 0.32 -32.00 25.30
N PRO A 314 0.30 -33.11 26.07
CA PRO A 314 -0.58 -34.25 25.77
C PRO A 314 -2.05 -33.82 25.90
N GLY A 315 -2.88 -34.15 24.91
CA GLY A 315 -4.34 -33.95 24.96
C GLY A 315 -4.97 -33.18 23.78
N SER A 316 -4.17 -32.52 22.93
CA SER A 316 -4.73 -31.94 21.69
C SER A 316 -5.01 -33.04 20.67
N LEU A 317 -6.30 -33.30 20.39
CA LEU A 317 -6.73 -34.08 19.24
C LEU A 317 -6.13 -33.48 17.96
N VAL A 318 -5.47 -34.31 17.14
CA VAL A 318 -5.01 -33.92 15.80
C VAL A 318 -6.23 -33.92 14.88
N SER A 319 -6.90 -32.78 14.77
CA SER A 319 -8.07 -32.61 13.90
C SER A 319 -7.68 -32.68 12.43
N ASN A 320 -8.52 -33.34 11.62
CA ASN A 320 -8.31 -33.45 10.18
C ASN A 320 -8.28 -32.04 9.53
N PRO A 321 -7.24 -31.68 8.75
CA PRO A 321 -7.14 -30.35 8.13
C PRO A 321 -8.34 -29.96 7.27
N GLU A 322 -8.97 -30.89 6.55
CA GLU A 322 -10.20 -30.59 5.79
C GLU A 322 -11.35 -30.23 6.74
N GLN A 323 -11.50 -30.94 7.86
CA GLN A 323 -12.51 -30.67 8.89
C GLN A 323 -12.28 -29.31 9.57
N VAL A 324 -11.02 -28.87 9.74
CA VAL A 324 -10.70 -27.53 10.26
C VAL A 324 -11.13 -26.44 9.28
N ILE A 325 -10.92 -26.67 7.98
CA ILE A 325 -11.35 -25.77 6.91
C ILE A 325 -12.88 -25.70 6.83
N ASP A 326 -13.58 -26.85 6.86
CA ASP A 326 -15.05 -26.90 6.83
C ASP A 326 -15.68 -26.22 8.05
N ASN A 327 -15.12 -26.44 9.25
CA ASN A 327 -15.53 -25.73 10.46
C ASN A 327 -15.34 -24.21 10.33
N ALA A 328 -14.25 -23.75 9.72
CA ALA A 328 -14.03 -22.32 9.48
C ALA A 328 -14.98 -21.74 8.42
N ARG A 329 -15.29 -22.49 7.35
CA ARG A 329 -16.32 -22.14 6.36
C ARG A 329 -17.70 -22.03 7.00
N ALA A 330 -18.03 -22.92 7.93
CA ALA A 330 -19.27 -22.86 8.72
C ALA A 330 -19.32 -21.63 9.64
N VAL A 331 -18.20 -21.29 10.33
CA VAL A 331 -18.11 -20.04 11.12
C VAL A 331 -18.30 -18.82 10.24
N ALA A 332 -17.59 -18.71 9.10
CA ALA A 332 -17.71 -17.58 8.17
C ALA A 332 -19.17 -17.35 7.74
N LYS A 333 -19.88 -18.43 7.38
CA LYS A 333 -21.31 -18.41 7.00
C LYS A 333 -22.26 -18.03 8.16
N ASN A 334 -21.91 -18.36 9.40
CA ASN A 334 -22.76 -18.12 10.57
C ASN A 334 -22.52 -16.76 11.25
N LEU A 335 -21.37 -16.10 11.02
CA LEU A 335 -21.04 -14.80 11.61
C LEU A 335 -22.13 -13.73 11.38
N PRO A 336 -22.70 -13.54 10.18
CA PRO A 336 -23.80 -12.59 9.98
C PRO A 336 -25.04 -12.88 10.83
N GLN A 337 -25.35 -14.16 11.10
CA GLN A 337 -26.49 -14.55 11.92
C GLN A 337 -26.26 -14.24 13.40
N LEU A 338 -25.07 -14.56 13.93
CA LEU A 338 -24.70 -14.23 15.31
C LEU A 338 -24.73 -12.71 15.54
N ILE A 339 -24.23 -11.94 14.58
CA ILE A 339 -24.21 -10.47 14.64
C ILE A 339 -25.63 -9.88 14.57
N ALA A 340 -26.50 -10.41 13.71
CA ALA A 340 -27.92 -10.03 13.66
C ALA A 340 -28.68 -10.37 14.96
N GLN A 341 -28.31 -11.50 15.61
CA GLN A 341 -28.82 -11.90 16.93
C GLN A 341 -28.21 -11.10 18.10
N LYS A 342 -27.28 -10.17 17.84
CA LYS A 342 -26.51 -9.42 18.86
C LYS A 342 -25.58 -10.27 19.74
N ASN A 343 -25.28 -11.50 19.31
CA ASN A 343 -24.35 -12.43 19.98
C ASN A 343 -22.88 -12.04 19.69
N TYR A 344 -22.51 -10.79 19.98
CA TYR A 344 -21.28 -10.17 19.50
C TYR A 344 -20.01 -10.84 20.06
N ALA A 345 -19.93 -11.11 21.38
CA ALA A 345 -18.77 -11.81 21.94
C ALA A 345 -18.60 -13.23 21.36
N LEU A 346 -19.71 -13.97 21.16
CA LEU A 346 -19.68 -15.30 20.55
C LEU A 346 -19.20 -15.25 19.08
N ALA A 347 -19.62 -14.25 18.31
CA ALA A 347 -19.11 -14.02 16.95
C ALA A 347 -17.60 -13.75 16.96
N ARG A 348 -17.10 -12.92 17.89
CA ARG A 348 -15.66 -12.65 18.05
C ARG A 348 -14.88 -13.90 18.44
N GLN A 349 -15.37 -14.68 19.39
CA GLN A 349 -14.76 -15.94 19.84
C GLN A 349 -14.69 -16.99 18.72
N GLN A 350 -15.80 -17.24 18.01
CA GLN A 350 -15.80 -18.21 16.92
C GLN A 350 -14.85 -17.80 15.79
N TRP A 351 -14.83 -16.51 15.41
CA TRP A 351 -13.88 -16.01 14.40
C TRP A 351 -12.42 -16.20 14.83
N GLN A 352 -12.09 -15.88 16.09
CA GLN A 352 -10.71 -16.06 16.59
C GLN A 352 -10.29 -17.52 16.68
N ILE A 353 -11.17 -18.40 17.16
CA ILE A 353 -10.90 -19.84 17.25
C ILE A 353 -10.72 -20.44 15.85
N ALA A 354 -11.56 -20.04 14.88
CA ALA A 354 -11.42 -20.44 13.48
C ALA A 354 -10.08 -19.95 12.89
N ARG A 355 -9.74 -18.67 13.04
CA ARG A 355 -8.46 -18.08 12.59
C ARG A 355 -7.24 -18.78 13.20
N ALA A 356 -7.25 -18.99 14.52
CA ALA A 356 -6.14 -19.63 15.23
C ALA A 356 -5.98 -21.12 14.86
N ASN A 357 -7.05 -21.82 14.50
CA ASN A 357 -6.98 -23.21 14.05
C ASN A 357 -6.61 -23.34 12.56
N LEU A 358 -7.06 -22.42 11.70
CA LEU A 358 -6.61 -22.30 10.30
C LEU A 358 -5.11 -22.04 10.19
N TRP A 359 -4.58 -21.13 11.02
CA TRP A 359 -3.14 -20.85 11.09
C TRP A 359 -2.28 -22.08 11.42
N LYS A 360 -2.81 -23.09 12.12
CA LYS A 360 -2.15 -24.38 12.36
C LYS A 360 -2.18 -25.34 11.15
N GLN A 361 -2.98 -25.03 10.12
CA GLN A 361 -3.08 -25.84 8.90
C GLN A 361 -2.12 -25.38 7.79
N PHE A 362 -1.32 -24.33 8.04
CA PHE A 362 -0.26 -23.96 7.11
C PHE A 362 0.84 -25.03 7.09
N PRO A 363 1.30 -25.47 5.91
CA PRO A 363 2.38 -26.45 5.77
C PRO A 363 3.75 -25.81 6.07
N LEU A 364 4.07 -25.65 7.37
CA LEU A 364 5.30 -25.01 7.84
C LEU A 364 6.55 -25.93 7.83
N ASP A 365 6.41 -27.11 7.26
CA ASP A 365 7.30 -28.27 7.33
C ASP A 365 7.99 -28.62 6.00
N GLN A 366 7.51 -28.08 4.88
CA GLN A 366 7.86 -28.52 3.52
C GLN A 366 7.90 -27.37 2.52
N ARG A 367 8.51 -27.58 1.34
CA ARG A 367 8.73 -26.50 0.37
C ARG A 367 7.43 -26.03 -0.28
N LEU A 368 7.23 -24.70 -0.34
CA LEU A 368 5.94 -24.09 -0.74
C LEU A 368 5.97 -23.26 -2.02
N ALA A 369 7.15 -22.87 -2.49
CA ALA A 369 7.27 -21.91 -3.60
C ALA A 369 8.11 -22.44 -4.79
N PRO A 370 7.69 -22.15 -6.04
CA PRO A 370 8.62 -22.07 -7.17
C PRO A 370 9.58 -20.88 -6.96
N PRO A 371 10.62 -20.69 -7.80
CA PRO A 371 11.63 -19.65 -7.57
C PRO A 371 11.04 -18.25 -7.36
N GLU A 372 11.46 -17.59 -6.28
CA GLU A 372 10.97 -16.30 -5.80
C GLU A 372 12.12 -15.49 -5.15
N ILE A 373 12.02 -14.16 -5.14
CA ILE A 373 12.94 -13.33 -4.33
C ILE A 373 12.54 -13.44 -2.86
N ARG A 374 13.50 -13.81 -2.02
CA ARG A 374 13.36 -13.93 -0.58
C ARG A 374 14.43 -13.03 0.02
N SER A 375 14.06 -11.78 0.24
CA SER A 375 15.02 -10.72 0.58
C SER A 375 14.86 -10.20 2.00
N VAL A 376 15.93 -9.63 2.55
CA VAL A 376 15.97 -9.06 3.91
C VAL A 376 16.78 -7.77 3.93
N TRP A 377 16.31 -6.79 4.69
CA TRP A 377 17.08 -5.59 5.02
C TRP A 377 18.01 -5.88 6.20
N LEU A 378 19.31 -5.89 5.97
CA LEU A 378 20.34 -6.03 7.00
C LEU A 378 20.75 -4.64 7.49
N ASP A 379 20.20 -4.25 8.63
CA ASP A 379 20.32 -2.93 9.23
C ASP A 379 21.69 -2.67 9.89
N ARG A 380 22.11 -1.40 9.97
CA ARG A 380 23.33 -0.95 10.65
C ARG A 380 23.39 -1.36 12.13
N GLY A 381 22.26 -1.58 12.80
CA GLY A 381 22.24 -2.15 14.16
C GLY A 381 22.81 -3.58 14.17
N THR A 382 22.39 -4.40 13.21
CA THR A 382 22.83 -5.78 12.99
C THR A 382 24.28 -5.83 12.53
N ILE A 383 24.73 -4.93 11.64
CA ILE A 383 26.15 -4.81 11.24
C ILE A 383 27.03 -4.48 12.46
N VAL A 384 26.63 -3.50 13.30
CA VAL A 384 27.40 -3.13 14.50
C VAL A 384 27.40 -4.25 15.55
N ARG A 385 26.31 -5.01 15.68
CA ARG A 385 26.26 -6.21 16.55
C ARG A 385 27.15 -7.35 16.06
N ALA A 386 27.42 -7.44 14.75
CA ALA A 386 28.31 -8.44 14.16
C ALA A 386 29.79 -8.20 14.48
N LYS A 387 30.20 -6.93 14.65
CA LYS A 387 31.56 -6.46 15.02
C LYS A 387 32.71 -6.75 14.04
N ASN A 388 32.69 -7.86 13.32
CA ASN A 388 33.73 -8.29 12.38
C ASN A 388 33.17 -9.29 11.33
N GLU A 389 34.02 -9.73 10.39
CA GLU A 389 33.66 -10.70 9.35
C GLU A 389 33.09 -12.00 9.94
N GLN A 390 33.65 -12.54 11.02
CA GLN A 390 33.20 -13.81 11.60
C GLN A 390 31.80 -13.71 12.22
N GLY A 391 31.50 -12.63 12.94
CA GLY A 391 30.15 -12.37 13.47
C GLY A 391 29.13 -12.07 12.35
N LEU A 392 29.60 -11.54 11.22
CA LEU A 392 28.77 -11.32 10.04
C LEU A 392 28.51 -12.61 9.26
N ALA A 393 29.49 -13.52 9.19
CA ALA A 393 29.35 -14.85 8.59
C ALA A 393 28.21 -15.63 9.24
N VAL A 394 28.14 -15.64 10.57
CA VAL A 394 27.05 -16.29 11.35
C VAL A 394 25.65 -15.74 10.99
N ILE A 395 25.54 -14.50 10.52
CA ILE A 395 24.27 -13.91 10.06
C ILE A 395 23.97 -14.38 8.63
N PHE A 396 24.96 -14.37 7.74
CA PHE A 396 24.80 -14.89 6.37
C PHE A 396 24.56 -16.40 6.32
N ASP A 397 25.14 -17.19 7.23
CA ASP A 397 24.87 -18.62 7.40
C ASP A 397 23.40 -18.88 7.74
N LYS A 398 22.84 -18.10 8.68
CA LYS A 398 21.41 -18.13 9.02
C LYS A 398 20.50 -17.73 7.87
N PHE A 399 20.92 -16.76 7.06
CA PHE A 399 20.19 -16.37 5.86
C PHE A 399 20.22 -17.47 4.79
N ALA A 400 21.37 -18.11 4.55
CA ALA A 400 21.50 -19.23 3.65
C ALA A 400 20.67 -20.45 4.10
N GLN A 401 20.71 -20.80 5.39
CA GLN A 401 19.88 -21.87 5.98
C GLN A 401 18.38 -21.58 5.85
N ALA A 402 17.97 -20.33 6.08
CA ALA A 402 16.61 -19.85 5.85
C ALA A 402 16.23 -19.72 4.35
N GLY A 403 17.15 -19.98 3.42
CA GLY A 403 16.90 -19.90 1.97
C GLY A 403 16.78 -18.47 1.43
N ILE A 404 17.16 -17.44 2.18
CA ILE A 404 17.25 -16.05 1.72
C ILE A 404 18.23 -15.98 0.55
N ASN A 405 17.85 -15.31 -0.54
CA ASN A 405 18.66 -15.23 -1.77
C ASN A 405 19.01 -13.80 -2.19
N THR A 406 18.62 -12.78 -1.41
CA THR A 406 19.04 -11.38 -1.64
C THR A 406 19.11 -10.61 -0.31
N VAL A 407 20.16 -9.82 -0.10
CA VAL A 407 20.32 -8.98 1.09
C VAL A 407 20.44 -7.51 0.68
N PHE A 408 19.57 -6.67 1.24
CA PHE A 408 19.69 -5.21 1.17
C PHE A 408 20.55 -4.76 2.36
N PHE A 409 21.84 -4.53 2.12
CA PHE A 409 22.84 -4.31 3.17
C PHE A 409 23.04 -2.82 3.46
N GLU A 410 22.77 -2.35 4.69
CA GLU A 410 22.78 -0.91 4.99
C GLU A 410 24.19 -0.30 4.88
N THR A 411 24.43 0.36 3.75
CA THR A 411 25.74 0.77 3.26
C THR A 411 26.00 2.26 3.47
N VAL A 412 24.94 3.09 3.35
CA VAL A 412 24.97 4.53 3.66
C VAL A 412 23.76 4.87 4.53
N ASN A 413 24.02 5.30 5.77
CA ASN A 413 23.01 5.64 6.78
C ASN A 413 23.41 6.94 7.51
N ALA A 414 22.45 7.83 7.76
CA ALA A 414 22.66 9.06 8.52
C ALA A 414 23.82 9.97 8.04
N GLY A 415 24.18 9.89 6.76
CA GLY A 415 25.31 10.62 6.16
C GLY A 415 26.69 9.99 6.37
N TYR A 416 26.77 8.79 6.93
CA TYR A 416 28.01 8.00 7.03
C TYR A 416 27.99 6.80 6.09
N THR A 417 29.14 6.42 5.54
CA THR A 417 29.33 5.11 4.91
C THR A 417 29.63 4.04 5.96
N ILE A 418 29.25 2.79 5.69
CA ILE A 418 29.65 1.66 6.53
C ILE A 418 31.12 1.24 6.27
N TYR A 419 31.63 1.54 5.07
CA TYR A 419 32.97 1.23 4.57
C TYR A 419 33.89 2.48 4.54
N PRO A 420 35.24 2.32 4.42
CA PRO A 420 36.19 3.44 4.30
C PRO A 420 36.18 4.07 2.89
N SER A 421 35.22 4.97 2.66
CA SER A 421 35.05 5.72 1.41
C SER A 421 36.12 6.81 1.20
N LYS A 422 36.42 7.11 -0.07
CA LYS A 422 37.23 8.26 -0.50
C LYS A 422 36.36 9.47 -0.89
N ILE A 423 35.05 9.26 -1.05
CA ILE A 423 34.07 10.30 -1.42
C ILE A 423 33.36 10.86 -0.18
N ALA A 424 32.87 10.00 0.72
CA ALA A 424 32.17 10.41 1.92
C ALA A 424 33.15 10.91 3.00
N PRO A 425 32.80 11.98 3.75
CA PRO A 425 33.73 12.61 4.69
C PRO A 425 34.09 11.75 5.91
N GLN A 426 33.27 10.77 6.29
CA GLN A 426 33.54 9.86 7.42
C GLN A 426 32.87 8.49 7.26
N GLN A 427 33.64 7.42 7.53
CA GLN A 427 33.08 6.11 7.89
C GLN A 427 32.35 6.20 9.24
N ASN A 428 31.24 5.45 9.38
CA ASN A 428 30.43 5.37 10.58
C ASN A 428 31.28 4.98 11.81
N PRO A 429 31.30 5.76 12.91
CA PRO A 429 32.21 5.50 14.03
C PRO A 429 32.04 4.14 14.70
N LEU A 430 30.87 3.50 14.56
CA LEU A 430 30.55 2.21 15.19
C LEU A 430 31.16 0.98 14.47
N VAL A 431 31.80 1.17 13.31
CA VAL A 431 32.43 0.09 12.52
C VAL A 431 33.86 0.42 12.06
N ARG A 432 34.48 1.47 12.61
CA ARG A 432 35.86 1.85 12.27
C ARG A 432 36.84 0.71 12.55
N GLY A 433 37.83 0.55 11.68
CA GLY A 433 38.88 -0.46 11.80
C GLY A 433 38.65 -1.73 10.97
N TRP A 434 37.53 -1.84 10.25
CA TRP A 434 37.28 -2.89 9.25
C TRP A 434 36.37 -2.37 8.12
N ASP A 435 36.21 -3.17 7.05
CA ASP A 435 35.24 -2.93 5.98
C ASP A 435 34.09 -3.97 6.04
N PRO A 436 32.89 -3.57 6.52
CA PRO A 436 31.73 -4.44 6.55
C PRO A 436 31.12 -4.72 5.17
N LEU A 437 31.33 -3.87 4.16
CA LEU A 437 30.77 -4.06 2.81
C LEU A 437 31.60 -5.06 2.01
N GLU A 438 32.92 -4.96 2.06
CA GLU A 438 33.83 -5.99 1.48
C GLU A 438 33.54 -7.36 2.10
N SER A 439 33.50 -7.41 3.44
CA SER A 439 33.12 -8.60 4.20
C SER A 439 31.77 -9.17 3.74
N ALA A 440 30.74 -8.32 3.63
CA ALA A 440 29.39 -8.76 3.28
C ALA A 440 29.26 -9.28 1.84
N VAL A 441 29.93 -8.64 0.86
CA VAL A 441 29.90 -9.08 -0.55
C VAL A 441 30.51 -10.47 -0.67
N LYS A 442 31.69 -10.68 -0.09
CA LYS A 442 32.36 -11.99 0.00
C LYS A 442 31.44 -13.04 0.61
N LEU A 443 30.94 -12.79 1.82
CA LEU A 443 30.12 -13.75 2.57
C LEU A 443 28.79 -14.08 1.88
N ALA A 444 28.18 -13.11 1.19
CA ALA A 444 26.97 -13.33 0.42
C ALA A 444 27.25 -14.23 -0.81
N HIS A 445 28.31 -13.93 -1.56
CA HIS A 445 28.67 -14.66 -2.79
C HIS A 445 29.12 -16.10 -2.51
N GLU A 446 29.87 -16.34 -1.43
CA GLU A 446 30.18 -17.69 -0.91
C GLU A 446 28.94 -18.56 -0.68
N ARG A 447 27.79 -17.95 -0.42
CA ARG A 447 26.51 -18.61 -0.10
C ARG A 447 25.47 -18.50 -1.23
N GLY A 448 25.86 -17.96 -2.39
CA GLY A 448 24.97 -17.78 -3.54
C GLY A 448 23.87 -16.73 -3.35
N ILE A 449 24.05 -15.81 -2.40
CA ILE A 449 23.12 -14.71 -2.06
C ILE A 449 23.54 -13.45 -2.81
N GLU A 450 22.59 -12.77 -3.48
CA GLU A 450 22.88 -11.44 -4.04
C GLU A 450 23.00 -10.38 -2.94
N LEU A 451 24.03 -9.53 -2.98
CA LEU A 451 24.14 -8.37 -2.11
C LEU A 451 23.85 -7.07 -2.87
N HIS A 452 22.84 -6.35 -2.41
CA HIS A 452 22.43 -5.04 -2.93
C HIS A 452 22.76 -4.00 -1.87
N ALA A 453 23.60 -3.01 -2.21
CA ALA A 453 23.98 -1.95 -1.28
C ALA A 453 22.80 -1.00 -1.04
N TRP A 454 22.28 -0.97 0.20
CA TRP A 454 21.17 -0.09 0.60
C TRP A 454 21.70 1.27 1.05
N VAL A 455 21.23 2.33 0.39
CA VAL A 455 21.71 3.70 0.58
C VAL A 455 20.57 4.68 0.85
N TRP A 456 20.75 5.53 1.86
CA TRP A 456 19.84 6.65 2.15
C TRP A 456 20.13 7.80 1.18
N ALA A 457 19.22 8.06 0.23
CA ALA A 457 19.44 9.00 -0.87
C ALA A 457 19.36 10.47 -0.46
N PHE A 458 18.22 10.93 0.06
CA PHE A 458 18.02 12.35 0.42
C PHE A 458 17.82 12.60 1.93
N ALA A 459 17.83 11.57 2.78
CA ALA A 459 17.89 11.76 4.23
C ALA A 459 19.34 11.84 4.71
N ALA A 460 19.65 12.89 5.47
CA ALA A 460 20.96 13.15 6.06
C ALA A 460 20.85 13.10 7.60
N GLY A 461 21.92 12.74 8.31
CA GLY A 461 21.91 12.64 9.78
C GLY A 461 20.84 11.69 10.34
N ASN A 462 20.78 11.56 11.67
CA ASN A 462 19.68 10.90 12.40
C ASN A 462 19.83 11.15 13.91
N ARG A 463 18.83 11.76 14.57
CA ARG A 463 18.83 11.97 16.05
C ARG A 463 19.09 10.68 16.84
N ASN A 464 18.54 9.55 16.39
CA ASN A 464 18.72 8.25 17.05
C ASN A 464 20.15 7.72 16.85
N HIS A 465 20.80 8.01 15.72
CA HIS A 465 22.21 7.65 15.52
C HIS A 465 23.15 8.59 16.30
N ASN A 466 22.86 9.89 16.33
CA ASN A 466 23.57 10.86 17.17
C ASN A 466 23.57 10.43 18.64
N LYS A 467 22.41 9.96 19.15
CA LYS A 467 22.30 9.39 20.50
C LYS A 467 23.20 8.16 20.72
N LEU A 468 23.29 7.24 19.75
CA LEU A 468 24.21 6.08 19.82
C LEU A 468 25.69 6.48 19.82
N LEU A 469 26.02 7.65 19.25
CA LEU A 469 27.37 8.20 19.20
C LEU A 469 27.67 9.19 20.36
N ASN A 470 26.72 9.43 21.26
CA ASN A 470 26.77 10.50 22.28
C ASN A 470 27.02 11.90 21.70
N LEU A 471 26.58 12.15 20.47
CA LEU A 471 26.62 13.47 19.82
C LEU A 471 25.38 14.31 20.18
N ASN A 472 25.47 15.62 19.94
CA ASN A 472 24.31 16.51 19.96
C ASN A 472 23.19 15.94 19.05
N PRO A 473 21.95 15.76 19.54
CA PRO A 473 20.83 15.29 18.73
C PRO A 473 20.66 16.06 17.42
N GLU A 474 20.90 17.38 17.43
CA GLU A 474 20.72 18.27 16.28
C GLU A 474 21.91 18.29 15.30
N TYR A 475 22.95 17.48 15.54
CA TYR A 475 24.07 17.34 14.60
C TYR A 475 23.58 16.78 13.24
N PRO A 476 23.81 17.47 12.12
CA PRO A 476 23.12 17.13 10.87
C PRO A 476 23.75 15.97 10.07
N GLY A 477 24.73 15.27 10.66
CA GLY A 477 25.59 14.30 9.96
C GLY A 477 26.79 14.98 9.27
N PRO A 478 27.84 14.21 8.93
CA PRO A 478 29.12 14.78 8.54
C PRO A 478 29.09 15.48 7.17
N VAL A 479 28.23 15.03 6.24
CA VAL A 479 28.06 15.67 4.92
C VAL A 479 27.46 17.07 5.04
N LEU A 480 26.38 17.24 5.81
CA LEU A 480 25.77 18.57 6.01
C LEU A 480 26.57 19.46 6.97
N ALA A 481 27.40 18.88 7.85
CA ALA A 481 28.37 19.64 8.64
C ALA A 481 29.52 20.20 7.77
N ALA A 482 29.96 19.46 6.74
CA ALA A 482 30.94 19.92 5.76
C ALA A 482 30.34 20.86 4.69
N HIS A 483 29.07 20.64 4.31
CA HIS A 483 28.38 21.38 3.25
C HIS A 483 26.96 21.83 3.68
N PRO A 484 26.83 22.88 4.53
CA PRO A 484 25.52 23.37 4.99
C PRO A 484 24.59 23.84 3.86
N ASP A 485 25.14 24.40 2.78
CA ASP A 485 24.42 24.85 1.58
C ASP A 485 23.75 23.70 0.78
N TRP A 486 24.01 22.45 1.14
CA TRP A 486 23.37 21.26 0.56
C TRP A 486 22.10 20.82 1.33
N ALA A 487 21.74 21.52 2.42
CA ALA A 487 20.57 21.19 3.22
C ALA A 487 19.24 21.63 2.58
N GLY A 488 18.24 20.76 2.68
CA GLY A 488 16.83 21.09 2.47
C GLY A 488 16.18 21.57 3.77
N TYR A 489 15.39 22.64 3.69
CA TYR A 489 14.72 23.25 4.84
C TYR A 489 13.19 23.11 4.77
N ASP A 490 12.54 23.30 5.92
CA ASP A 490 11.10 23.55 6.02
C ASP A 490 10.73 25.02 5.73
N ASN A 491 9.44 25.33 5.64
CA ASN A 491 8.95 26.69 5.40
C ASN A 491 9.12 27.66 6.59
N ARG A 492 9.93 27.29 7.59
CA ARG A 492 10.28 28.07 8.79
C ARG A 492 11.81 28.11 9.00
N GLY A 493 12.58 27.74 7.98
CA GLY A 493 14.05 27.72 8.01
C GLY A 493 14.64 26.61 8.87
N GLN A 494 13.86 25.60 9.29
CA GLN A 494 14.37 24.50 10.12
C GLN A 494 14.93 23.38 9.24
N MET A 495 16.16 22.94 9.58
CA MET A 495 16.87 21.89 8.83
C MET A 495 16.34 20.47 9.17
N ILE A 496 15.83 20.26 10.39
CA ILE A 496 15.31 18.97 10.86
C ILE A 496 13.77 19.03 10.89
N PRO A 497 13.07 18.32 9.97
CA PRO A 497 11.62 18.31 9.93
C PRO A 497 10.95 17.84 11.23
N ALA A 498 10.02 18.66 11.72
CA ALA A 498 9.22 18.38 12.91
C ALA A 498 8.54 17.00 12.84
N GLY A 499 8.87 16.13 13.81
CA GLY A 499 8.37 14.75 13.90
C GLY A 499 9.08 13.71 13.02
N GLN A 500 10.16 14.06 12.30
CA GLN A 500 10.89 13.09 11.45
C GLN A 500 12.34 12.84 11.88
N GLY A 501 12.91 13.69 12.76
CA GLY A 501 14.13 13.38 13.53
C GLY A 501 15.45 13.23 12.75
N LYS A 502 15.47 13.57 11.46
CA LYS A 502 16.65 13.56 10.59
C LYS A 502 16.53 14.69 9.57
N PRO A 503 17.58 15.52 9.34
CA PRO A 503 17.58 16.49 8.26
C PRO A 503 17.54 15.82 6.88
N PHE A 504 17.36 16.63 5.85
CA PHE A 504 17.35 16.15 4.48
C PHE A 504 18.29 17.00 3.62
N PHE A 505 18.84 16.35 2.60
CA PHE A 505 19.54 16.96 1.48
C PHE A 505 18.55 17.72 0.58
N ASP A 506 19.00 18.76 -0.15
CA ASP A 506 18.21 19.42 -1.20
C ASP A 506 18.40 18.71 -2.56
N PRO A 507 17.39 17.98 -3.09
CA PRO A 507 17.50 17.25 -4.36
C PRO A 507 17.72 18.13 -5.60
N ALA A 508 17.54 19.46 -5.48
CA ALA A 508 17.84 20.42 -6.54
C ALA A 508 19.31 20.87 -6.56
N ASN A 509 20.09 20.65 -5.49
CA ASN A 509 21.48 21.12 -5.42
C ASN A 509 22.40 20.28 -6.34
N PRO A 510 23.06 20.87 -7.35
CA PRO A 510 23.82 20.11 -8.35
C PRO A 510 25.12 19.50 -7.80
N GLN A 511 25.79 20.16 -6.85
CA GLN A 511 27.02 19.64 -6.23
C GLN A 511 26.71 18.40 -5.38
N LEU A 512 25.64 18.48 -4.59
CA LEU A 512 25.12 17.37 -3.80
C LEU A 512 24.69 16.19 -4.68
N ARG A 513 23.99 16.44 -5.79
CA ARG A 513 23.66 15.38 -6.77
C ARG A 513 24.92 14.71 -7.29
N GLN A 514 25.97 15.48 -7.65
CA GLN A 514 27.23 14.92 -8.12
C GLN A 514 27.97 14.13 -7.03
N TYR A 515 27.95 14.60 -5.78
CA TYR A 515 28.49 13.86 -4.62
C TYR A 515 27.79 12.49 -4.47
N LEU A 516 26.46 12.45 -4.51
CA LEU A 516 25.71 11.19 -4.40
C LEU A 516 25.97 10.26 -5.60
N LEU A 517 26.04 10.79 -6.82
CA LEU A 517 26.40 10.02 -8.02
C LEU A 517 27.80 9.41 -7.90
N ASN A 518 28.80 10.20 -7.46
CA ASN A 518 30.16 9.74 -7.25
C ASN A 518 30.25 8.68 -6.13
N LEU A 519 29.50 8.86 -5.03
CA LEU A 519 29.47 7.92 -3.91
C LEU A 519 28.84 6.58 -4.31
N TYR A 520 27.79 6.59 -5.12
CA TYR A 520 27.16 5.37 -5.61
C TYR A 520 27.96 4.71 -6.73
N GLU A 521 28.69 5.49 -7.53
CA GLU A 521 29.69 4.97 -8.45
C GLU A 521 30.84 4.27 -7.72
N GLU A 522 31.39 4.86 -6.65
CA GLU A 522 32.41 4.23 -5.79
C GLU A 522 31.91 2.86 -5.27
N ILE A 523 30.69 2.78 -4.75
CA ILE A 523 30.09 1.53 -4.27
C ILE A 523 30.06 0.46 -5.39
N VAL A 524 29.51 0.77 -6.57
CA VAL A 524 29.26 -0.25 -7.61
C VAL A 524 30.45 -0.54 -8.53
N THR A 525 31.55 0.22 -8.39
CA THR A 525 32.80 -0.01 -9.13
C THR A 525 33.92 -0.55 -8.26
N HIS A 526 33.97 -0.21 -6.96
CA HIS A 526 34.97 -0.76 -6.03
C HIS A 526 34.57 -2.12 -5.46
N TYR A 527 33.28 -2.32 -5.18
CA TYR A 527 32.75 -3.55 -4.60
C TYR A 527 31.94 -4.32 -5.65
N ASN A 528 32.04 -5.66 -5.66
CA ASN A 528 31.29 -6.51 -6.59
C ASN A 528 29.82 -6.70 -6.15
N VAL A 529 29.10 -5.62 -5.86
CA VAL A 529 27.68 -5.66 -5.53
C VAL A 529 26.83 -6.05 -6.75
N ASP A 530 25.77 -6.79 -6.48
CA ASP A 530 24.79 -7.27 -7.46
C ASP A 530 23.77 -6.19 -7.84
N GLY A 531 23.57 -5.23 -6.93
CA GLY A 531 22.65 -4.13 -7.08
C GLY A 531 22.88 -2.97 -6.11
N LEU A 532 22.10 -1.91 -6.30
CA LEU A 532 22.00 -0.75 -5.41
C LEU A 532 20.52 -0.56 -5.06
N GLN A 533 20.21 -0.42 -3.77
CA GLN A 533 18.87 -0.10 -3.29
C GLN A 533 18.80 1.34 -2.78
N LEU A 534 17.93 2.12 -3.40
CA LEU A 534 17.62 3.49 -3.00
C LEU A 534 16.54 3.51 -1.93
N ASP A 535 16.85 4.04 -0.77
CA ASP A 535 15.87 4.42 0.27
C ASP A 535 15.94 5.93 0.51
N TYR A 536 14.91 6.53 1.13
CA TYR A 536 14.76 7.98 1.26
C TYR A 536 14.90 8.73 -0.07
N ILE A 537 14.57 8.08 -1.18
CA ILE A 537 14.52 8.64 -2.53
C ILE A 537 13.21 9.44 -2.71
N ARG A 538 13.13 10.55 -1.95
CA ARG A 538 11.94 11.39 -1.72
C ARG A 538 12.27 12.62 -0.89
N TYR A 539 11.34 13.57 -0.81
CA TYR A 539 11.35 14.65 0.18
C TYR A 539 10.84 14.15 1.57
N PRO A 540 10.96 14.97 2.64
CA PRO A 540 10.30 14.72 3.91
C PRO A 540 8.77 14.61 3.78
N PHE A 541 8.11 13.99 4.76
CA PHE A 541 6.65 13.93 4.82
C PHE A 541 6.03 15.33 4.91
N GLN A 542 5.39 15.77 3.84
CA GLN A 542 4.61 17.01 3.78
C GLN A 542 3.25 16.81 4.47
N ASP A 543 2.85 17.79 5.27
CA ASP A 543 1.48 17.96 5.74
C ASP A 543 1.12 19.46 5.69
N PRO A 544 0.66 19.94 4.52
CA PRO A 544 0.33 21.35 4.34
C PRO A 544 -0.84 21.82 5.23
N SER A 545 -1.70 20.90 5.71
CA SER A 545 -2.80 21.25 6.60
C SER A 545 -2.34 21.63 8.01
N ALA A 546 -1.26 21.01 8.49
CA ALA A 546 -0.57 21.37 9.73
C ALA A 546 0.51 22.45 9.55
N ASN A 547 0.56 23.11 8.38
CA ASN A 547 1.64 24.03 7.97
C ASN A 547 3.04 23.41 8.13
N ARG A 548 3.21 22.15 7.67
CA ARG A 548 4.47 21.41 7.66
C ARG A 548 4.87 21.10 6.21
N THR A 549 5.64 21.98 5.58
CA THR A 549 6.07 21.81 4.19
C THR A 549 7.58 21.96 4.05
N TYR A 550 8.15 21.23 3.09
CA TYR A 550 9.60 20.97 3.00
C TYR A 550 10.12 21.02 1.57
N GLY A 551 11.41 21.32 1.45
CA GLY A 551 12.13 21.46 0.19
C GLY A 551 12.59 22.88 -0.11
N TYR A 552 12.60 23.77 0.89
CA TYR A 552 13.03 25.17 0.77
C TYR A 552 14.55 25.31 0.87
N GLY A 553 15.28 24.34 0.30
CA GLY A 553 16.72 24.42 0.11
C GLY A 553 17.09 25.58 -0.82
N LYS A 554 18.33 26.08 -0.67
CA LYS A 554 18.82 27.26 -1.39
C LYS A 554 18.69 27.07 -2.91
N ALA A 555 19.22 25.97 -3.43
CA ALA A 555 19.17 25.67 -4.86
C ALA A 555 17.73 25.46 -5.37
N ALA A 556 16.87 24.79 -4.58
CA ALA A 556 15.46 24.61 -4.95
C ALA A 556 14.69 25.94 -5.03
N ARG A 557 14.92 26.88 -4.11
CA ARG A 557 14.31 28.23 -4.14
C ARG A 557 14.79 29.04 -5.33
N GLU A 558 16.12 29.12 -5.52
CA GLU A 558 16.75 29.86 -6.61
C GLU A 558 16.27 29.35 -7.99
N GLN A 559 16.26 28.03 -8.21
CA GLN A 559 15.79 27.43 -9.47
C GLN A 559 14.29 27.63 -9.72
N PHE A 560 13.44 27.48 -8.69
CA PHE A 560 12.00 27.69 -8.86
C PHE A 560 11.67 29.17 -9.13
N GLN A 561 12.38 30.10 -8.48
CA GLN A 561 12.25 31.53 -8.74
C GLN A 561 12.71 31.89 -10.16
N GLN A 562 13.81 31.30 -10.66
CA GLN A 562 14.25 31.46 -12.05
C GLN A 562 13.22 30.93 -13.07
N GLN A 563 12.53 29.82 -12.74
CA GLN A 563 11.53 29.20 -13.63
C GLN A 563 10.15 29.87 -13.61
N THR A 564 9.80 30.60 -12.54
CA THR A 564 8.42 31.11 -12.33
C THR A 564 8.32 32.60 -12.00
N GLY A 565 9.43 33.27 -11.72
CA GLY A 565 9.48 34.63 -11.18
C GLY A 565 9.20 34.73 -9.66
N VAL A 566 8.83 33.63 -8.99
CA VAL A 566 8.35 33.63 -7.60
C VAL A 566 9.19 32.70 -6.72
N ASP A 567 9.73 33.24 -5.62
CA ASP A 567 10.36 32.44 -4.56
C ASP A 567 9.30 31.54 -3.90
N PRO A 568 9.49 30.20 -3.83
CA PRO A 568 8.46 29.32 -3.31
C PRO A 568 8.19 29.52 -1.80
N ALA A 569 9.07 30.22 -1.07
CA ALA A 569 8.79 30.62 0.31
C ALA A 569 7.61 31.62 0.43
N ASN A 570 7.27 32.32 -0.65
CA ASN A 570 6.19 33.31 -0.69
C ASN A 570 4.84 32.74 -1.17
N ILE A 571 4.75 31.43 -1.49
CA ILE A 571 3.50 30.78 -1.91
C ILE A 571 2.99 29.80 -0.84
N SER A 572 1.68 29.54 -0.87
CA SER A 572 0.98 28.63 0.02
C SER A 572 0.15 27.60 -0.74
N PRO A 573 -0.42 26.58 -0.07
CA PRO A 573 -1.38 25.66 -0.68
C PRO A 573 -2.68 26.31 -1.18
N LYS A 574 -2.92 27.60 -0.90
CA LYS A 574 -4.04 28.36 -1.48
C LYS A 574 -3.75 28.81 -2.91
N ASP A 575 -2.47 28.99 -3.24
CA ASP A 575 -1.97 29.53 -4.52
C ASP A 575 -1.86 28.39 -5.55
N ARG A 576 -3.00 27.75 -5.82
CA ARG A 576 -3.12 26.39 -6.38
C ARG A 576 -2.19 26.08 -7.55
N GLU A 577 -2.10 26.96 -8.55
CA GLU A 577 -1.26 26.75 -9.72
C GLU A 577 0.24 26.79 -9.39
N LEU A 578 0.69 27.76 -8.60
CA LEU A 578 2.08 27.86 -8.18
C LEU A 578 2.44 26.73 -7.21
N TRP A 579 1.50 26.31 -6.35
CA TRP A 579 1.68 25.17 -5.45
C TRP A 579 1.76 23.83 -6.21
N GLN A 580 0.98 23.68 -7.27
CA GLN A 580 1.09 22.54 -8.20
C GLN A 580 2.44 22.55 -8.90
N LYS A 581 2.84 23.67 -9.52
CA LYS A 581 4.17 23.83 -10.16
C LYS A 581 5.32 23.55 -9.19
N TRP A 582 5.22 23.96 -7.93
CA TRP A 582 6.22 23.68 -6.88
C TRP A 582 6.26 22.20 -6.47
N THR A 583 5.14 21.49 -6.57
CA THR A 583 5.06 20.05 -6.31
C THR A 583 5.57 19.24 -7.50
N GLU A 584 5.30 19.69 -8.72
CA GLU A 584 5.83 19.15 -9.98
C GLU A 584 7.36 19.35 -10.06
N PHE A 585 7.88 20.55 -9.76
CA PHE A 585 9.31 20.86 -9.67
C PHE A 585 10.02 19.90 -8.70
N ARG A 586 9.56 19.82 -7.44
CA ARG A 586 10.18 18.92 -6.45
C ARG A 586 10.11 17.45 -6.88
N THR A 587 9.01 17.02 -7.51
CA THR A 587 8.90 15.65 -8.05
C THR A 587 9.86 15.42 -9.22
N SER A 588 10.07 16.41 -10.09
CA SER A 588 11.02 16.29 -11.22
C SER A 588 12.48 16.23 -10.75
N GLN A 589 12.84 16.87 -9.63
CA GLN A 589 14.18 16.74 -9.04
C GLN A 589 14.49 15.28 -8.64
N ILE A 590 13.53 14.58 -8.01
CA ILE A 590 13.69 13.15 -7.70
C ILE A 590 13.70 12.30 -8.98
N ASN A 591 12.73 12.50 -9.88
CA ASN A 591 12.60 11.70 -11.10
C ASN A 591 13.85 11.80 -12.01
N THR A 592 14.39 13.00 -12.20
CA THR A 592 15.62 13.21 -12.99
C THR A 592 16.85 12.61 -12.31
N PHE A 593 16.94 12.64 -10.98
CA PHE A 593 18.06 12.03 -10.26
C PHE A 593 18.07 10.50 -10.43
N VAL A 594 16.91 9.85 -10.31
CA VAL A 594 16.77 8.39 -10.51
C VAL A 594 17.14 7.99 -11.94
N ALA A 595 16.69 8.74 -12.95
CA ALA A 595 17.05 8.47 -14.35
C ALA A 595 18.54 8.71 -14.64
N GLN A 596 19.11 9.80 -14.13
CA GLN A 596 20.54 10.14 -14.27
C GLN A 596 21.43 9.06 -13.63
N LEU A 597 21.10 8.64 -12.40
CA LEU A 597 21.78 7.57 -11.68
C LEU A 597 21.66 6.22 -12.41
N SER A 598 20.45 5.88 -12.87
CA SER A 598 20.21 4.64 -13.62
C SER A 598 21.10 4.55 -14.85
N LYS A 599 21.15 5.62 -15.64
CA LYS A 599 22.02 5.70 -16.82
C LYS A 599 23.50 5.54 -16.44
N GLN A 600 24.03 6.41 -15.58
CA GLN A 600 25.46 6.45 -15.24
C GLN A 600 25.98 5.13 -14.65
N LEU A 601 25.22 4.48 -13.76
CA LEU A 601 25.65 3.23 -13.16
C LEU A 601 25.53 2.04 -14.13
N ARG A 602 24.52 2.00 -15.00
CA ARG A 602 24.36 0.91 -15.98
C ARG A 602 25.34 1.02 -17.15
N GLU A 603 25.78 2.22 -17.52
CA GLU A 603 26.87 2.44 -18.47
C GLU A 603 28.20 1.81 -17.98
N LYS A 604 28.42 1.75 -16.66
CA LYS A 604 29.61 1.15 -16.03
C LYS A 604 29.42 -0.32 -15.64
N ARG A 605 28.22 -0.69 -15.21
CA ARG A 605 27.84 -2.07 -14.80
C ARG A 605 26.49 -2.44 -15.46
N PRO A 606 26.47 -2.90 -16.73
CA PRO A 606 25.23 -3.19 -17.46
C PRO A 606 24.31 -4.26 -16.85
N ASN A 607 24.81 -5.04 -15.87
CA ASN A 607 24.07 -6.06 -15.13
C ASN A 607 23.80 -5.70 -13.66
N LEU A 608 24.10 -4.46 -13.23
CA LEU A 608 23.70 -3.94 -11.93
C LEU A 608 22.17 -3.84 -11.86
N ILE A 609 21.61 -4.32 -10.76
CA ILE A 609 20.18 -4.21 -10.46
C ILE A 609 19.92 -2.96 -9.62
N LEU A 610 18.95 -2.16 -10.02
CA LEU A 610 18.53 -0.99 -9.24
C LEU A 610 17.18 -1.26 -8.60
N SER A 611 17.10 -1.04 -7.30
CA SER A 611 15.87 -1.24 -6.51
C SER A 611 15.54 0.01 -5.71
N ALA A 612 14.27 0.19 -5.34
CA ALA A 612 13.82 1.37 -4.60
C ALA A 612 12.82 1.01 -3.49
N ALA A 613 13.14 1.39 -2.25
CA ALA A 613 12.22 1.36 -1.12
C ALA A 613 11.23 2.53 -1.24
N VAL A 614 9.94 2.19 -1.34
CA VAL A 614 8.88 3.18 -1.64
C VAL A 614 7.69 3.03 -0.71
N PHE A 615 6.91 4.11 -0.55
CA PHE A 615 5.67 4.04 0.23
C PHE A 615 4.55 3.32 -0.56
N PRO A 616 3.72 2.49 0.11
CA PRO A 616 2.64 1.71 -0.51
C PRO A 616 1.36 2.53 -0.79
N LEU A 617 1.38 3.85 -0.53
CA LEU A 617 0.25 4.75 -0.72
C LEU A 617 -0.09 4.94 -2.22
N GLN A 618 -1.27 5.49 -2.52
CA GLN A 618 -1.67 5.82 -3.89
C GLN A 618 -0.77 6.90 -4.50
N GLU A 619 -0.58 6.89 -5.83
CA GLU A 619 0.34 7.80 -6.55
C GLU A 619 0.18 9.26 -6.11
N GLN A 620 -1.02 9.83 -6.26
CA GLN A 620 -1.32 11.22 -5.91
C GLN A 620 -1.05 11.51 -4.42
N GLU A 621 -1.30 10.56 -3.51
CA GLU A 621 -0.98 10.75 -2.10
C GLU A 621 0.54 10.82 -1.86
N ARG A 622 1.34 10.05 -2.59
CA ARG A 622 2.82 10.10 -2.50
C ARG A 622 3.39 11.32 -3.22
N ILE A 623 2.84 11.74 -4.35
CA ILE A 623 3.25 12.98 -5.04
C ILE A 623 3.04 14.18 -4.10
N GLN A 624 1.89 14.28 -3.43
CA GLN A 624 1.60 15.39 -2.53
C GLN A 624 2.37 15.31 -1.20
N LYS A 625 2.53 14.11 -0.61
CA LYS A 625 3.18 13.95 0.71
C LYS A 625 4.70 13.74 0.68
N LEU A 626 5.28 13.29 -0.42
CA LEU A 626 6.67 12.81 -0.48
C LEU A 626 7.40 13.19 -1.78
N GLN A 627 6.67 13.64 -2.80
CA GLN A 627 7.18 13.86 -4.15
C GLN A 627 7.83 12.57 -4.73
N GLN A 628 7.25 11.40 -4.39
CA GLN A 628 7.76 10.07 -4.74
C GLN A 628 6.88 9.37 -5.80
N GLN A 629 7.20 9.60 -7.08
CA GLN A 629 6.46 9.09 -8.25
C GLN A 629 7.21 7.94 -8.95
N TRP A 630 7.25 6.77 -8.30
CA TRP A 630 7.99 5.62 -8.82
C TRP A 630 7.40 5.00 -10.10
N GLU A 631 6.16 5.34 -10.46
CA GLU A 631 5.52 4.92 -11.71
C GLU A 631 6.28 5.44 -12.93
N VAL A 632 6.91 6.63 -12.84
CA VAL A 632 7.80 7.14 -13.89
C VAL A 632 9.03 6.24 -14.03
N TRP A 633 9.71 5.95 -12.91
CA TRP A 633 10.95 5.16 -12.89
C TRP A 633 10.70 3.72 -13.38
N ALA A 634 9.56 3.14 -13.01
CA ALA A 634 9.11 1.81 -13.43
C ALA A 634 8.71 1.75 -14.91
N LYS A 635 8.02 2.79 -15.42
CA LYS A 635 7.65 2.92 -16.83
C LYS A 635 8.86 3.08 -17.74
N ASN A 636 9.82 3.91 -17.34
CA ASN A 636 11.08 4.12 -18.05
C ASN A 636 12.00 2.89 -18.02
N GLY A 637 11.90 2.07 -16.96
CA GLY A 637 12.85 1.00 -16.69
C GLY A 637 14.13 1.47 -15.99
N ASP A 638 14.08 2.63 -15.32
CA ASP A 638 15.16 3.17 -14.49
C ASP A 638 15.43 2.26 -13.28
N ILE A 639 14.36 1.74 -12.67
CA ILE A 639 14.40 0.82 -11.54
C ILE A 639 13.90 -0.56 -11.97
N ASP A 640 14.62 -1.60 -11.57
CA ASP A 640 14.28 -3.00 -11.83
C ASP A 640 13.26 -3.55 -10.83
N LEU A 641 13.48 -3.27 -9.53
CA LEU A 641 12.68 -3.79 -8.43
C LEU A 641 12.06 -2.64 -7.62
N ILE A 642 10.75 -2.49 -7.71
CA ILE A 642 9.98 -1.62 -6.82
C ILE A 642 9.71 -2.40 -5.52
N VAL A 643 10.05 -1.80 -4.38
CA VAL A 643 10.02 -2.45 -3.05
C VAL A 643 9.07 -1.68 -2.10
N PRO A 644 7.74 -1.86 -2.21
CA PRO A 644 6.79 -1.13 -1.37
C PRO A 644 6.87 -1.55 0.10
N MET A 645 7.10 -0.60 1.00
CA MET A 645 7.11 -0.77 2.46
C MET A 645 5.69 -0.97 3.00
N THR A 646 5.10 -2.14 2.72
CA THR A 646 3.69 -2.51 2.98
C THR A 646 3.46 -2.90 4.44
N TYR A 647 3.96 -2.09 5.38
CA TYR A 647 4.09 -2.48 6.78
C TYR A 647 2.73 -2.49 7.50
N ALA A 648 2.35 -3.67 8.00
CA ALA A 648 1.12 -3.91 8.75
C ALA A 648 1.28 -5.11 9.68
N LEU A 649 0.59 -5.10 10.83
CA LEU A 649 0.57 -6.23 11.76
C LEU A 649 -0.47 -7.31 11.39
N GLU A 650 -1.44 -6.97 10.54
CA GLU A 650 -2.61 -7.79 10.21
C GLU A 650 -2.72 -7.98 8.69
N THR A 651 -2.91 -9.21 8.22
CA THR A 651 -2.86 -9.59 6.79
C THR A 651 -3.90 -8.86 5.94
N ALA A 652 -5.13 -8.68 6.45
CA ALA A 652 -6.16 -7.85 5.81
C ALA A 652 -5.77 -6.36 5.64
N ARG A 653 -4.88 -5.84 6.49
CA ARG A 653 -4.35 -4.47 6.38
C ARG A 653 -3.17 -4.40 5.41
N PHE A 654 -2.35 -5.45 5.38
CA PHE A 654 -1.31 -5.64 4.36
C PHE A 654 -1.93 -5.66 2.96
N ASP A 655 -2.92 -6.52 2.70
CA ASP A 655 -3.59 -6.58 1.39
C ASP A 655 -4.13 -5.22 0.96
N ARG A 656 -4.81 -4.50 1.86
CA ARG A 656 -5.38 -3.16 1.57
C ARG A 656 -4.32 -2.12 1.23
N LEU A 657 -3.12 -2.21 1.82
CA LEU A 657 -1.96 -1.40 1.45
C LEU A 657 -1.29 -1.88 0.15
N ALA A 658 -1.52 -3.13 -0.24
CA ALA A 658 -0.97 -3.70 -1.47
C ALA A 658 -1.78 -3.34 -2.72
N GLN A 659 -3.11 -3.19 -2.58
CA GLN A 659 -4.02 -2.96 -3.72
C GLN A 659 -3.61 -1.83 -4.71
N PRO A 660 -3.07 -0.66 -4.29
CA PRO A 660 -2.71 0.42 -5.22
C PRO A 660 -1.68 0.01 -6.28
N TRP A 661 -0.65 -0.74 -5.88
CA TRP A 661 0.44 -1.15 -6.77
C TRP A 661 0.22 -2.55 -7.37
N ILE A 662 -0.54 -3.44 -6.73
CA ILE A 662 -1.03 -4.69 -7.34
C ILE A 662 -1.74 -4.39 -8.66
N ARG A 663 -2.71 -3.46 -8.61
CA ARG A 663 -3.63 -3.12 -9.72
C ARG A 663 -3.01 -2.18 -10.76
N SER A 664 -1.82 -1.63 -10.51
CA SER A 664 -1.20 -0.67 -11.43
C SER A 664 -0.81 -1.32 -12.76
N SER A 665 -1.27 -0.71 -13.86
CA SER A 665 -0.83 -0.98 -15.23
C SER A 665 0.43 -0.21 -15.63
N GLN A 666 0.86 0.75 -14.79
CA GLN A 666 1.91 1.72 -15.12
C GLN A 666 3.33 1.25 -14.75
N LEU A 667 3.48 0.03 -14.18
CA LEU A 667 4.75 -0.58 -13.77
C LEU A 667 5.76 -0.81 -14.92
N GLY A 668 5.36 -0.63 -16.18
CA GLY A 668 6.22 -0.80 -17.35
C GLY A 668 6.77 -2.22 -17.46
N SER A 669 8.06 -2.36 -17.13
CA SER A 669 8.77 -3.65 -17.05
C SER A 669 9.35 -3.95 -15.66
N ALA A 670 9.16 -3.06 -14.67
CA ALA A 670 9.68 -3.27 -13.32
C ALA A 670 8.90 -4.36 -12.57
N LEU A 671 9.60 -5.04 -11.66
CA LEU A 671 9.05 -6.11 -10.83
C LEU A 671 8.77 -5.62 -9.40
N LEU A 672 7.92 -6.33 -8.68
CA LEU A 672 7.45 -5.95 -7.33
C LEU A 672 7.95 -6.95 -6.29
N VAL A 673 8.58 -6.42 -5.23
CA VAL A 673 9.11 -7.17 -4.08
C VAL A 673 8.61 -6.51 -2.79
N PRO A 674 7.39 -6.80 -2.29
CA PRO A 674 6.81 -6.03 -1.19
C PRO A 674 7.46 -6.32 0.16
N GLY A 675 7.63 -5.27 0.96
CA GLY A 675 8.22 -5.30 2.29
C GLY A 675 7.23 -5.62 3.40
N ILE A 676 7.58 -6.58 4.25
CA ILE A 676 6.89 -6.96 5.50
C ILE A 676 7.71 -6.43 6.68
N ARG A 677 7.07 -5.80 7.67
CA ARG A 677 7.73 -5.40 8.92
C ARG A 677 7.65 -6.54 9.95
N LEU A 678 8.81 -7.04 10.37
CA LEU A 678 8.92 -8.10 11.38
C LEU A 678 8.80 -7.60 12.82
N LEU A 679 9.14 -6.32 13.08
CA LEU A 679 8.99 -5.72 14.42
C LEU A 679 7.51 -5.82 14.87
N SER A 680 7.30 -6.38 16.06
CA SER A 680 5.97 -6.64 16.66
C SER A 680 5.05 -7.59 15.88
N LEU A 681 5.51 -8.23 14.79
CA LEU A 681 4.72 -9.15 13.98
C LEU A 681 5.00 -10.61 14.42
N PRO A 682 3.99 -11.38 14.89
CA PRO A 682 4.17 -12.79 15.24
C PRO A 682 4.60 -13.64 14.03
N THR A 683 5.42 -14.67 14.26
CA THR A 683 5.96 -15.58 13.23
C THR A 683 4.90 -16.09 12.26
N VAL A 684 3.72 -16.47 12.76
CA VAL A 684 2.60 -16.96 11.94
C VAL A 684 1.92 -15.85 11.13
N GLY A 685 1.91 -14.61 11.63
CA GLY A 685 1.42 -13.45 10.88
C GLY A 685 2.38 -13.02 9.78
N ALA A 686 3.70 -13.12 10.01
CA ALA A 686 4.72 -12.94 8.97
C ALA A 686 4.56 -14.00 7.87
N PHE A 687 4.35 -15.27 8.24
CA PHE A 687 4.09 -16.34 7.29
C PHE A 687 2.78 -16.13 6.51
N ASP A 688 1.69 -15.73 7.16
CA ASP A 688 0.39 -15.46 6.53
C ASP A 688 0.47 -14.31 5.50
N GLN A 689 1.27 -13.27 5.79
CA GLN A 689 1.58 -12.20 4.83
C GLN A 689 2.47 -12.68 3.66
N ILE A 690 3.40 -13.60 3.90
CA ILE A 690 4.20 -14.23 2.83
C ILE A 690 3.32 -15.10 1.92
N GLN A 691 2.39 -15.88 2.49
CA GLN A 691 1.46 -16.67 1.69
C GLN A 691 0.54 -15.77 0.86
N LEU A 692 0.00 -14.70 1.46
CA LEU A 692 -0.72 -13.66 0.70
C LEU A 692 0.13 -13.13 -0.47
N LEU A 693 1.43 -12.87 -0.29
CA LEU A 693 2.30 -12.41 -1.38
C LEU A 693 2.51 -13.47 -2.47
N ARG A 694 2.61 -14.77 -2.14
CA ARG A 694 2.66 -15.87 -3.14
C ARG A 694 1.36 -16.03 -3.93
N ASP A 695 0.27 -15.50 -3.39
CA ASP A 695 -1.07 -15.52 -3.96
C ASP A 695 -1.43 -14.20 -4.69
N LEU A 696 -0.51 -13.23 -4.66
CA LEU A 696 -0.57 -11.93 -5.35
C LEU A 696 0.38 -11.89 -6.57
N PRO A 697 0.24 -10.92 -7.50
CA PRO A 697 0.97 -10.92 -8.76
C PRO A 697 2.42 -10.39 -8.65
N VAL A 698 3.20 -10.93 -7.72
CA VAL A 698 4.56 -10.46 -7.36
C VAL A 698 5.61 -11.57 -7.49
N ILE A 699 6.88 -11.16 -7.58
CA ILE A 699 8.00 -12.10 -7.81
C ILE A 699 8.65 -12.61 -6.51
N GLY A 700 8.27 -12.05 -5.36
CA GLY A 700 8.91 -12.32 -4.07
C GLY A 700 8.56 -11.25 -3.04
N TYR A 701 9.33 -11.20 -1.95
CA TYR A 701 9.10 -10.31 -0.81
C TYR A 701 10.40 -9.87 -0.14
N ALA A 702 10.30 -8.86 0.73
CA ALA A 702 11.38 -8.30 1.52
C ALA A 702 11.02 -8.26 3.02
N LEU A 703 11.96 -8.58 3.90
CA LEU A 703 11.76 -8.62 5.35
C LEU A 703 12.49 -7.47 6.06
N PHE A 704 11.75 -6.58 6.72
CA PHE A 704 12.28 -5.42 7.44
C PHE A 704 12.17 -5.62 8.97
N ALA A 705 13.25 -5.75 9.73
CA ALA A 705 14.66 -5.84 9.35
C ALA A 705 15.30 -7.07 10.02
N ALA A 706 16.54 -7.39 9.62
CA ALA A 706 17.32 -8.53 10.08
C ALA A 706 17.33 -8.69 11.62
N GLU A 707 17.35 -7.59 12.37
CA GLU A 707 17.34 -7.65 13.84
C GLU A 707 16.08 -8.28 14.46
N ASN A 708 14.99 -8.34 13.70
CA ASN A 708 13.73 -8.97 14.08
C ASN A 708 13.55 -10.38 13.46
N PHE A 709 14.57 -10.91 12.76
CA PHE A 709 14.54 -12.26 12.18
C PHE A 709 14.84 -13.32 13.25
N GLY A 710 13.86 -13.54 14.13
CA GLY A 710 14.00 -14.42 15.30
C GLY A 710 14.08 -15.92 14.97
N ASN A 711 14.55 -16.71 15.95
CA ASN A 711 14.83 -18.14 15.81
C ASN A 711 13.63 -18.97 15.27
N ASP A 712 12.40 -18.64 15.63
CA ASP A 712 11.24 -19.41 15.15
C ASP A 712 10.88 -19.09 13.69
N LEU A 713 11.12 -17.86 13.24
CA LEU A 713 11.01 -17.50 11.82
C LEU A 713 12.11 -18.19 11.02
N HIS A 714 13.34 -18.25 11.56
CA HIS A 714 14.44 -19.01 10.97
C HIS A 714 14.10 -20.50 10.81
N LYS A 715 13.52 -21.16 11.82
CA LYS A 715 13.07 -22.57 11.74
C LYS A 715 12.06 -22.77 10.60
N VAL A 716 10.99 -21.97 10.59
CA VAL A 716 9.92 -22.05 9.57
C VAL A 716 10.47 -21.80 8.17
N PHE A 717 11.40 -20.86 8.02
CA PHE A 717 12.06 -20.58 6.73
C PHE A 717 12.98 -21.73 6.30
N SER A 718 13.77 -22.28 7.22
CA SER A 718 14.66 -23.42 6.93
C SER A 718 13.91 -24.64 6.41
N ALA A 719 12.72 -24.91 6.94
CA ALA A 719 11.84 -25.98 6.47
C ALA A 719 11.08 -25.65 5.16
N THR A 720 10.55 -24.43 5.03
CA THR A 720 9.66 -24.07 3.90
C THR A 720 10.36 -23.53 2.64
N GLN A 721 11.62 -23.12 2.78
CA GLN A 721 12.39 -22.39 1.76
C GLN A 721 13.86 -22.83 1.68
N GLY A 722 14.43 -23.24 2.82
CA GLY A 722 15.82 -23.68 2.96
C GLY A 722 16.15 -25.03 2.33
N SER A 723 17.37 -25.50 2.63
CA SER A 723 17.98 -26.67 2.02
C SER A 723 17.51 -28.00 2.61
N VAL A 724 16.26 -28.40 2.32
CA VAL A 724 15.75 -29.76 2.62
C VAL A 724 16.55 -30.84 1.86
N GLN A 725 17.22 -30.48 0.77
CA GLN A 725 18.28 -31.24 0.10
C GLN A 725 19.31 -30.26 -0.52
N PRO A 726 20.58 -30.65 -0.69
CA PRO A 726 21.52 -29.89 -1.51
C PRO A 726 21.04 -29.87 -2.97
N LYS A 727 21.01 -28.69 -3.57
CA LYS A 727 20.54 -28.47 -4.96
C LYS A 727 21.41 -27.42 -5.66
N PRO A 728 21.47 -27.42 -7.01
CA PRO A 728 22.04 -26.31 -7.75
C PRO A 728 21.35 -24.99 -7.35
N GLN A 729 22.12 -23.89 -7.42
CA GLN A 729 21.72 -22.56 -6.96
C GLN A 729 20.32 -22.18 -7.46
N GLU A 730 19.42 -21.80 -6.54
CA GLU A 730 18.04 -21.53 -6.89
C GLU A 730 17.93 -20.27 -7.76
N LEU A 731 17.14 -20.36 -8.84
CA LEU A 731 17.01 -19.29 -9.82
C LEU A 731 16.52 -17.99 -9.16
N ILE A 732 17.18 -16.88 -9.47
CA ILE A 732 16.76 -15.56 -8.99
C ILE A 732 15.86 -14.93 -10.06
N PRO A 733 14.57 -14.61 -9.76
CA PRO A 733 13.57 -14.26 -10.78
C PRO A 733 13.95 -13.14 -11.76
N HIS A 734 14.69 -12.12 -11.32
CA HIS A 734 15.15 -11.04 -12.22
C HIS A 734 16.41 -11.39 -13.01
N ARG A 735 17.23 -12.35 -12.57
CA ARG A 735 18.39 -12.84 -13.35
C ARG A 735 17.95 -13.80 -14.45
N GLN A 736 16.95 -14.63 -14.16
CA GLN A 736 16.48 -15.71 -15.03
C GLN A 736 14.96 -15.64 -15.25
N PRO A 737 14.43 -14.53 -15.82
CA PRO A 737 12.99 -14.27 -15.90
C PRO A 737 12.23 -15.28 -16.75
N PHE A 738 12.76 -15.69 -17.91
CA PHE A 738 12.10 -16.64 -18.80
C PHE A 738 12.05 -18.07 -18.22
N GLN A 739 13.14 -18.50 -17.57
CA GLN A 739 13.22 -19.81 -16.90
C GLN A 739 12.33 -19.85 -15.65
N THR A 740 12.30 -18.77 -14.88
CA THR A 740 11.36 -18.61 -13.76
C THR A 740 9.91 -18.57 -14.24
N ALA A 741 9.62 -17.92 -15.37
CA ALA A 741 8.28 -17.90 -15.97
C ALA A 741 7.81 -19.30 -16.38
N ALA A 742 8.67 -20.08 -17.05
CA ALA A 742 8.38 -21.48 -17.42
C ALA A 742 8.15 -22.37 -16.19
N ILE A 743 8.98 -22.28 -15.15
CA ILE A 743 8.84 -23.07 -13.93
C ILE A 743 7.58 -22.68 -13.14
N ARG A 744 7.25 -21.38 -13.05
CA ARG A 744 6.01 -20.91 -12.41
C ARG A 744 4.76 -21.35 -13.19
N TYR A 745 4.78 -21.38 -14.52
CA TYR A 745 3.68 -21.94 -15.31
C TYR A 745 3.54 -23.46 -15.12
N SER A 746 4.66 -24.18 -15.12
CA SER A 746 4.69 -25.63 -14.88
C SER A 746 4.10 -26.02 -13.52
N ALA A 747 4.32 -25.20 -12.48
CA ALA A 747 3.67 -25.35 -11.18
C ALA A 747 2.13 -25.19 -11.29
N LEU A 748 1.64 -24.14 -11.96
CA LEU A 748 0.20 -23.94 -12.19
C LEU A 748 -0.45 -25.10 -12.95
N GLN A 749 0.21 -25.65 -13.98
CA GLN A 749 -0.27 -26.83 -14.70
C GLN A 749 -0.47 -28.04 -13.77
N ARG A 750 0.45 -28.26 -12.83
CA ARG A 750 0.34 -29.35 -11.84
C ARG A 750 -0.78 -29.08 -10.82
N GLU A 751 -1.00 -27.84 -10.39
CA GLU A 751 -2.13 -27.48 -9.52
C GLU A 751 -3.48 -27.75 -10.17
N TRP A 752 -3.67 -27.32 -11.42
CA TRP A 752 -4.91 -27.59 -12.16
C TRP A 752 -5.11 -29.10 -12.36
N LYS A 753 -4.07 -29.81 -12.82
CA LYS A 753 -4.11 -31.27 -13.01
C LYS A 753 -4.48 -32.01 -11.72
N PHE A 754 -3.90 -31.63 -10.59
CA PHE A 754 -4.20 -32.23 -9.29
C PHE A 754 -5.69 -32.07 -8.91
N LEU A 755 -6.26 -30.88 -9.07
CA LEU A 755 -7.67 -30.64 -8.75
C LEU A 755 -8.63 -31.34 -9.71
N PHE A 756 -8.30 -31.45 -11.00
CA PHE A 756 -9.08 -32.25 -11.95
C PHE A 756 -9.05 -33.74 -11.60
N GLN A 757 -7.88 -34.31 -11.27
CA GLN A 757 -7.74 -35.72 -10.90
C GLN A 757 -8.47 -36.07 -9.58
N ASN A 758 -8.59 -35.12 -8.66
CA ASN A 758 -9.33 -35.29 -7.39
C ASN A 758 -10.80 -34.81 -7.47
N ASN A 759 -11.32 -34.52 -8.68
CA ASN A 759 -12.66 -33.98 -8.92
C ASN A 759 -13.05 -32.72 -8.11
N LYS A 760 -12.05 -31.95 -7.64
CA LYS A 760 -12.23 -30.68 -6.90
C LYS A 760 -12.43 -29.47 -7.83
N LEU A 761 -12.47 -29.68 -9.15
CA LEU A 761 -12.70 -28.63 -10.16
C LEU A 761 -13.45 -29.22 -11.38
N PRO A 762 -14.75 -29.52 -11.27
CA PRO A 762 -15.47 -30.30 -12.28
C PRO A 762 -15.62 -29.56 -13.63
N MET A 763 -15.31 -30.24 -14.72
CA MET A 763 -15.53 -29.80 -16.11
C MET A 763 -15.86 -30.99 -17.02
N SER A 764 -16.54 -30.74 -18.15
CA SER A 764 -16.78 -31.78 -19.17
C SER A 764 -15.48 -32.24 -19.84
N SER A 765 -15.43 -33.50 -20.26
CA SER A 765 -14.24 -34.13 -20.87
C SER A 765 -13.67 -33.34 -22.05
N THR A 766 -14.53 -32.88 -22.97
CA THR A 766 -14.14 -32.04 -24.12
C THR A 766 -13.51 -30.72 -23.70
N THR A 767 -14.06 -30.08 -22.66
CA THR A 767 -13.53 -28.82 -22.12
C THR A 767 -12.19 -29.03 -21.43
N LEU A 768 -12.07 -30.10 -20.64
CA LEU A 768 -10.85 -30.48 -19.95
C LEU A 768 -9.71 -30.84 -20.92
N ALA A 769 -10.00 -31.60 -21.98
CA ALA A 769 -9.03 -31.89 -23.05
C ALA A 769 -8.57 -30.62 -23.78
N THR A 770 -9.51 -29.70 -24.06
CA THR A 770 -9.20 -28.39 -24.67
C THR A 770 -8.32 -27.54 -23.74
N PHE A 771 -8.61 -27.50 -22.44
CA PHE A 771 -7.83 -26.79 -21.44
C PHE A 771 -6.39 -27.32 -21.34
N HIS A 772 -6.22 -28.64 -21.22
CA HIS A 772 -4.90 -29.27 -21.17
C HIS A 772 -4.08 -29.01 -22.45
N SER A 773 -4.72 -29.11 -23.63
CA SER A 773 -4.07 -28.82 -24.92
C SER A 773 -3.57 -27.36 -24.99
N GLN A 774 -4.43 -26.39 -24.67
CA GLN A 774 -4.03 -24.98 -24.66
C GLN A 774 -2.94 -24.68 -23.62
N ALA A 775 -3.00 -25.31 -22.44
CA ALA A 775 -1.97 -25.13 -21.42
C ALA A 775 -0.61 -25.68 -21.87
N ASN A 776 -0.57 -26.86 -22.48
CA ASN A 776 0.67 -27.47 -22.98
C ASN A 776 1.32 -26.64 -24.11
N ILE A 777 0.52 -25.94 -24.92
CA ILE A 777 1.02 -24.99 -25.93
C ILE A 777 1.74 -23.80 -25.26
N VAL A 778 1.20 -23.26 -24.15
CA VAL A 778 1.85 -22.18 -23.40
C VAL A 778 3.15 -22.66 -22.75
N GLN A 779 3.13 -23.82 -22.08
CA GLN A 779 4.33 -24.41 -21.48
C GLN A 779 5.43 -24.59 -22.53
N SER A 780 5.12 -25.22 -23.67
CA SER A 780 6.06 -25.46 -24.77
C SER A 780 6.68 -24.17 -25.34
N ALA A 781 5.93 -23.07 -25.38
CA ALA A 781 6.44 -21.78 -25.83
C ALA A 781 7.31 -21.09 -24.77
N LEU A 782 6.96 -21.22 -23.48
CA LEU A 782 7.76 -20.71 -22.37
C LEU A 782 9.08 -21.48 -22.25
N ASP A 783 9.08 -22.80 -22.39
CA ASP A 783 10.30 -23.62 -22.35
C ASP A 783 11.24 -23.30 -23.52
N ARG A 784 10.69 -23.11 -24.74
CA ARG A 784 11.49 -22.67 -25.89
C ARG A 784 12.13 -21.30 -25.65
N LEU A 785 11.39 -20.34 -25.10
CA LEU A 785 11.91 -19.02 -24.73
C LEU A 785 12.93 -19.08 -23.59
N ALA A 786 12.75 -19.97 -22.62
CA ALA A 786 13.66 -20.18 -21.49
C ALA A 786 15.00 -20.81 -21.90
N LYS A 787 14.99 -21.64 -22.97
CA LYS A 787 16.18 -22.22 -23.60
C LYS A 787 16.86 -21.25 -24.57
N GLU A 788 16.08 -20.55 -25.40
CA GLU A 788 16.56 -19.69 -26.49
C GLU A 788 15.89 -18.30 -26.42
N PRO A 789 16.41 -17.38 -25.56
CA PRO A 789 15.90 -16.02 -25.43
C PRO A 789 16.09 -15.18 -26.70
N ASN A 790 15.02 -14.95 -27.46
CA ASN A 790 15.02 -14.06 -28.62
C ASN A 790 13.63 -13.47 -28.90
N SER A 791 13.57 -12.42 -29.72
CA SER A 791 12.35 -11.67 -30.03
C SER A 791 11.23 -12.52 -30.65
N SER A 792 11.56 -13.56 -31.44
CA SER A 792 10.57 -14.44 -32.07
C SER A 792 9.92 -15.38 -31.05
N ASN A 793 10.75 -16.07 -30.26
CA ASN A 793 10.28 -16.92 -29.15
C ASN A 793 9.50 -16.11 -28.10
N LEU A 794 9.92 -14.86 -27.84
CA LEU A 794 9.23 -13.96 -26.90
C LEU A 794 7.84 -13.54 -27.41
N LEU A 795 7.74 -13.16 -28.69
CA LEU A 795 6.47 -12.79 -29.31
C LEU A 795 5.50 -13.99 -29.32
N ALA A 796 5.99 -15.17 -29.68
CA ALA A 796 5.22 -16.41 -29.67
C ALA A 796 4.70 -16.76 -28.25
N ALA A 797 5.59 -16.74 -27.24
CA ALA A 797 5.23 -17.03 -25.84
C ALA A 797 4.19 -16.03 -25.29
N LYS A 798 4.38 -14.73 -25.54
CA LYS A 798 3.38 -13.70 -25.17
C LYS A 798 2.03 -13.96 -25.85
N ALA A 799 2.02 -14.21 -27.16
CA ALA A 799 0.78 -14.41 -27.92
C ALA A 799 -0.03 -15.61 -27.40
N VAL A 800 0.61 -16.76 -27.14
CA VAL A 800 -0.09 -17.93 -26.60
C VAL A 800 -0.53 -17.72 -25.15
N LEU A 801 0.26 -17.05 -24.32
CA LEU A 801 -0.10 -16.72 -22.94
C LEU A 801 -1.31 -15.78 -22.89
N THR A 802 -1.31 -14.69 -23.68
CA THR A 802 -2.45 -13.76 -23.77
C THR A 802 -3.71 -14.48 -24.23
N ARG A 803 -3.61 -15.35 -25.25
CA ARG A 803 -4.74 -16.17 -25.70
C ARG A 803 -5.26 -17.07 -24.58
N PHE A 804 -4.37 -17.82 -23.91
CA PHE A 804 -4.73 -18.71 -22.81
C PHE A 804 -5.40 -17.97 -21.65
N VAL A 805 -4.85 -16.83 -21.20
CA VAL A 805 -5.44 -16.01 -20.12
C VAL A 805 -6.85 -15.52 -20.46
N SER A 806 -7.13 -15.22 -21.74
CA SER A 806 -8.49 -14.85 -22.15
C SER A 806 -9.48 -16.02 -22.04
N GLN A 807 -9.06 -17.25 -22.40
CA GLN A 807 -9.91 -18.45 -22.33
C GLN A 807 -10.06 -18.96 -20.90
N PHE A 808 -8.98 -18.94 -20.10
CA PHE A 808 -8.96 -19.28 -18.68
C PHE A 808 -10.08 -18.56 -17.91
N ARG A 809 -10.23 -17.25 -18.14
CA ARG A 809 -11.28 -16.40 -17.57
C ARG A 809 -12.71 -16.74 -17.97
N ILE A 810 -12.90 -17.48 -19.07
CA ILE A 810 -14.22 -17.94 -19.52
C ILE A 810 -14.50 -19.31 -18.91
N LEU A 811 -13.53 -20.23 -19.00
CA LEU A 811 -13.63 -21.60 -18.50
C LEU A 811 -13.84 -21.65 -16.99
N MET A 812 -13.15 -20.80 -16.22
CA MET A 812 -13.26 -20.77 -14.76
C MET A 812 -14.56 -20.10 -14.24
N ARG A 813 -15.46 -19.59 -15.10
CA ARG A 813 -16.72 -18.94 -14.65
C ARG A 813 -17.74 -19.88 -14.02
N ALA A 814 -17.80 -21.13 -14.45
CA ALA A 814 -18.73 -22.11 -13.87
C ALA A 814 -18.21 -22.64 -12.52
N PRO A 815 -16.93 -23.06 -12.38
CA PRO A 815 -16.38 -23.46 -11.09
C PRO A 815 -16.18 -22.32 -10.08
N SER A 816 -16.30 -21.04 -10.48
CA SER A 816 -16.01 -19.91 -9.58
C SER A 816 -17.03 -19.67 -8.48
N GLN A 817 -18.14 -20.40 -8.39
CA GLN A 817 -19.09 -20.20 -7.29
C GLN A 817 -18.57 -20.76 -5.95
N ASP A 818 -17.73 -21.81 -5.97
CA ASP A 818 -17.29 -22.50 -4.75
C ASP A 818 -15.89 -22.08 -4.27
N ASN A 819 -15.01 -21.60 -5.17
CA ASN A 819 -13.66 -21.14 -4.81
C ASN A 819 -13.17 -19.93 -5.63
N LEU A 820 -13.77 -18.76 -5.38
CA LEU A 820 -13.33 -17.47 -5.92
C LEU A 820 -11.86 -17.16 -5.62
N TYR A 821 -11.37 -17.52 -4.42
CA TYR A 821 -10.02 -17.17 -3.98
C TYR A 821 -8.96 -17.88 -4.83
N GLN A 822 -9.02 -19.21 -4.96
CA GLN A 822 -8.02 -19.99 -5.69
C GLN A 822 -7.96 -19.63 -7.18
N ILE A 823 -9.09 -19.28 -7.80
CA ILE A 823 -9.13 -18.78 -9.18
C ILE A 823 -8.43 -17.42 -9.28
N LYS A 824 -8.62 -16.54 -8.28
CA LYS A 824 -7.91 -15.25 -8.23
C LYS A 824 -6.40 -15.41 -8.03
N VAL A 825 -5.97 -16.39 -7.24
CA VAL A 825 -4.55 -16.78 -7.12
C VAL A 825 -3.97 -17.17 -8.48
N TRP A 826 -4.68 -18.01 -9.25
CA TRP A 826 -4.21 -18.38 -10.59
C TRP A 826 -4.15 -17.21 -11.57
N GLU A 827 -5.12 -16.28 -11.56
CA GLU A 827 -5.01 -15.04 -12.33
C GLU A 827 -3.78 -14.21 -11.96
N ASN A 828 -3.49 -14.10 -10.66
CA ASN A 828 -2.37 -13.32 -10.14
C ASN A 828 -1.02 -13.96 -10.52
N ARG A 829 -0.90 -15.29 -10.40
CA ARG A 829 0.29 -16.04 -10.80
C ARG A 829 0.49 -16.01 -12.33
N LEU A 830 -0.58 -16.09 -13.14
CA LEU A 830 -0.53 -15.85 -14.60
C LEU A 830 -0.09 -14.42 -14.95
N THR A 831 -0.58 -13.41 -14.21
CA THR A 831 -0.14 -12.01 -14.34
C THR A 831 1.35 -11.84 -14.00
N THR A 832 1.86 -12.63 -13.05
CA THR A 832 3.29 -12.62 -12.69
C THR A 832 4.17 -13.16 -13.82
N ILE A 833 3.69 -14.17 -14.54
CA ILE A 833 4.39 -14.74 -15.69
C ILE A 833 4.50 -13.70 -16.82
N ASP A 834 3.43 -12.96 -17.13
CA ASP A 834 3.49 -11.81 -18.05
C ASP A 834 4.44 -10.70 -17.56
N ARG A 835 4.45 -10.37 -16.27
CA ARG A 835 5.42 -9.42 -15.68
C ARG A 835 6.87 -9.88 -15.87
N LEU A 836 7.17 -11.18 -15.70
CA LEU A 836 8.49 -11.74 -15.99
C LEU A 836 8.84 -11.67 -17.48
N LEU A 837 7.90 -11.95 -18.40
CA LEU A 837 8.13 -11.80 -19.85
C LEU A 837 8.45 -10.35 -20.25
N ARG A 838 7.78 -9.37 -19.63
CA ARG A 838 8.05 -7.92 -19.85
C ARG A 838 9.40 -7.49 -19.28
N TYR A 839 9.80 -8.01 -18.11
CA TYR A 839 11.11 -7.73 -17.54
C TYR A 839 12.23 -8.32 -18.41
N GLY A 840 12.12 -9.60 -18.77
CA GLY A 840 13.11 -10.29 -19.61
C GLY A 840 13.26 -9.66 -21.00
N GLU A 841 12.18 -9.09 -21.55
CA GLU A 841 12.26 -8.30 -22.78
C GLU A 841 13.25 -7.13 -22.66
N ARG A 842 13.13 -6.27 -21.63
CA ARG A 842 14.09 -5.17 -21.39
C ARG A 842 15.47 -5.70 -21.00
N ALA A 843 15.52 -6.72 -20.13
CA ALA A 843 16.75 -7.12 -19.46
C ALA A 843 17.63 -8.11 -20.24
N GLN A 844 17.09 -8.80 -21.24
CA GLN A 844 17.80 -9.88 -21.96
C GLN A 844 17.59 -9.88 -23.49
N VAL A 845 16.54 -9.22 -24.03
CA VAL A 845 16.22 -9.27 -25.49
C VAL A 845 16.40 -7.92 -26.19
N ARG A 846 16.34 -6.81 -25.45
CA ARG A 846 16.54 -5.43 -25.96
C ARG A 846 17.83 -4.77 -25.44
N LYS A 847 18.77 -5.55 -24.90
CA LYS A 847 20.12 -5.07 -24.52
C LYS A 847 21.05 -5.07 -25.72
#